data_AF-A0A8B7T846-F1
#
_entry.id   AF-A0A8B7T846-F1
#
_cell.length_a   1.000
_cell.length_b   1.000
_cell.length_c   1.000
_cell.angle_alpha   90.00
_cell.angle_beta   90.00
_cell.angle_gamma   90.00
#
_symmetry.space_group_name_H-M   'P 1'
#
loop_
_entity.id
_entity.type
_entity.pdbx_description
1 polymer ?
#
loop_
_entity_poly.entity_id
_entity_poly.type
_entity_poly.pdbx_seq_one_letter_code
_entity_poly.pdbx_strand_id
1 'polypeptide(L)'
;MGLHQGPSGFHGLEKDMGVARRSQWSVVWRVPLGGPPTPSRLSSHCLPAEQCNAEEVCVMSWYTPMPVKNGSVVMHVDVSSNGLGPLIPNKRFQVNINGFLKRQQDDKLQFTVGNELFSLLPRYFVNAASRPLWYTVNQAPVLILGGIPEEKSVLLTDTSFKDFFFVELSIDSCWVGSFYCPQASFTATIYDAIATESTLFIRQNQLVYYFTGTYITLHQSNRGSGNWVRVLANECIKKLCPVYFHGNGSEYIMALTTGKHEGYFHFGTITDGHVSFKMLPRQQSVCKGIQVVTCSITWATYIAGSYNLLLLVETEDIATRKYFQVVSYDMVTDYLAVLYTIPEFIPDARGLEFLMILGTESYTNFSMVPKGMSYNPYNHLLFIWGNFLLQSYDSENFIYLADFPKELFIKYLVNSFLGDIAIVTETEEIWYLQEGSYRVYKLFPSKGWEVYISLQMMQQSSLYAPNETMVTLFYEERNLYQLVYLVNGQQSQLVKRLVPLEQLLMYQQLSNRYLLQQQGSHLTLSFTNLCPFTVMHLRDLPNPQIYTRQERYRAKPPRVLEPSGFHNENSLAVYQGLVYYLLWLHSKYNKPYADPVHDSTWRWWKNKKQDQDYYFYLASNWQSAGNVHIDMDNYEKIYDLKAEYELPKRIFLDKGSSYRFSIFLTVRGHSFKSQPEIGNSFQLQRQVELGVVLSNPNCTEAVVKQNVLTDSNSVLFWVTLSDNSFCLNQDISGHHLMKTSILVKVASSAGHCFQNTIQGPRMQGNLMVPLFIGCPPGKRLAFDITYTLEYNRLQNKHYFDCVHLDPEMPCFLFRDIFYPFFLIQDLVTGDSGSFQGSYVLKVVGGGPTLDTIREYSEEEIYRFNSPLDNTDSLIWTTKNTTTTKDLAFNIMSHQSLGIEWLCLENSPCHDTIPHSIFAPEFFFKVLVSNRGVDKSTYCDYQLIFLLHIHGLPLSAKRALFILIVSTSVFLSLIFLYIIICLLLPLVVRSCNILRWKINSILTTESYYTHSTSSRVSSTSGTNASVSSRDSSKVAQKNKAAPEEEMVKKPLT
;
A
#
# COMPACT_ATOMS: atom_id res chain seq x y z
N MET A 1 -9.02 -36.78 -60.39
CA MET A 1 -8.55 -37.91 -59.56
C MET A 1 -8.92 -37.52 -58.13
N GLY A 2 -9.86 -38.14 -57.42
CA GLY A 2 -10.46 -39.48 -57.52
C GLY A 2 -9.97 -40.34 -56.33
N LEU A 3 -10.79 -41.00 -55.51
CA LEU A 3 -12.24 -41.29 -55.57
C LEU A 3 -12.95 -41.04 -54.20
N HIS A 4 -14.28 -41.23 -54.22
CA HIS A 4 -15.25 -41.58 -53.15
C HIS A 4 -14.71 -42.22 -51.85
N GLN A 5 -15.42 -42.22 -50.70
CA GLN A 5 -16.88 -42.32 -50.52
C GLN A 5 -17.36 -41.82 -49.13
N GLY A 6 -18.64 -41.45 -48.99
CA GLY A 6 -19.33 -41.24 -47.69
C GLY A 6 -20.01 -42.52 -47.16
N PRO A 7 -20.94 -42.48 -46.17
CA PRO A 7 -21.89 -41.38 -45.92
C PRO A 7 -22.17 -41.03 -44.42
N SER A 8 -23.20 -40.19 -44.21
CA SER A 8 -24.03 -39.91 -43.01
C SER A 8 -23.93 -40.85 -41.79
N GLY A 9 -24.05 -40.39 -40.54
CA GLY A 9 -24.50 -39.08 -40.04
C GLY A 9 -25.86 -39.17 -39.33
N PHE A 10 -25.97 -38.58 -38.12
CA PHE A 10 -27.21 -38.51 -37.34
C PHE A 10 -27.34 -37.14 -36.66
N HIS A 11 -28.40 -36.40 -37.00
CA HIS A 11 -28.82 -35.23 -36.22
C HIS A 11 -29.62 -35.68 -35.00
N GLY A 12 -29.08 -35.47 -33.80
CA GLY A 12 -29.84 -35.49 -32.56
C GLY A 12 -30.36 -34.09 -32.24
N LEU A 13 -31.67 -33.93 -32.11
CA LEU A 13 -32.28 -32.72 -31.55
C LEU A 13 -32.19 -32.79 -30.02
N GLU A 14 -31.24 -32.07 -29.42
CA GLU A 14 -31.27 -31.79 -27.99
C GLU A 14 -32.04 -30.48 -27.75
N LYS A 15 -32.96 -30.51 -26.78
CA LYS A 15 -34.01 -29.49 -26.62
C LYS A 15 -33.51 -28.24 -25.88
N ASP A 16 -34.21 -27.13 -26.10
CA ASP A 16 -34.14 -25.96 -25.24
C ASP A 16 -34.38 -26.30 -23.76
N MET A 17 -33.32 -26.24 -22.96
CA MET A 17 -33.41 -26.16 -21.50
C MET A 17 -32.47 -25.06 -20.98
N GLY A 18 -33.05 -23.86 -20.82
CA GLY A 18 -32.60 -22.84 -19.86
C GLY A 18 -31.12 -22.51 -19.81
N VAL A 19 -30.59 -21.80 -20.83
CA VAL A 19 -29.27 -21.15 -20.72
C VAL A 19 -29.36 -19.97 -19.73
N ALA A 20 -29.22 -20.27 -18.44
CA ALA A 20 -29.05 -19.28 -17.39
C ALA A 20 -27.78 -18.48 -17.67
N ARG A 21 -27.94 -17.20 -18.04
CA ARG A 21 -26.84 -16.31 -18.43
C ARG A 21 -25.95 -16.02 -17.22
N ARG A 22 -24.84 -16.75 -17.11
CA ARG A 22 -23.84 -16.59 -16.05
C ARG A 22 -23.34 -15.13 -16.00
N SER A 23 -23.62 -14.44 -14.89
CA SER A 23 -22.99 -13.16 -14.60
C SER A 23 -21.49 -13.36 -14.37
N GLN A 24 -20.68 -12.56 -15.05
CA GLN A 24 -19.27 -12.41 -14.73
C GLN A 24 -19.15 -11.31 -13.66
N TRP A 25 -18.17 -11.41 -12.77
CA TRP A 25 -17.94 -10.42 -11.72
C TRP A 25 -16.47 -10.00 -11.68
N SER A 26 -16.18 -8.82 -11.13
CA SER A 26 -14.82 -8.27 -11.05
C SER A 26 -14.58 -7.63 -9.68
N VAL A 27 -13.69 -8.22 -8.86
CA VAL A 27 -13.23 -7.63 -7.61
C VAL A 27 -11.88 -6.96 -7.85
N VAL A 28 -11.72 -5.70 -7.41
CA VAL A 28 -10.51 -4.91 -7.65
C VAL A 28 -9.70 -4.80 -6.36
N TRP A 29 -8.82 -5.77 -6.13
CA TRP A 29 -7.87 -5.77 -5.03
C TRP A 29 -6.86 -4.61 -5.18
N ARG A 30 -6.49 -3.95 -4.08
CA ARG A 30 -5.37 -2.99 -4.04
C ARG A 30 -4.33 -3.42 -3.00
N VAL A 31 -3.26 -4.06 -3.46
CA VAL A 31 -2.10 -4.40 -2.61
C VAL A 31 -1.14 -3.20 -2.58
N PRO A 32 -0.74 -2.69 -1.40
CA PRO A 32 0.36 -1.74 -1.29
C PRO A 32 1.69 -2.46 -1.56
N LEU A 33 2.50 -1.95 -2.48
CA LEU A 33 3.72 -2.61 -2.95
C LEU A 33 4.77 -2.80 -1.82
N GLY A 34 5.55 -3.88 -1.91
CA GLY A 34 6.80 -4.11 -1.17
C GLY A 34 6.66 -4.64 0.26
N GLY A 35 6.47 -5.96 0.43
CA GLY A 35 6.62 -6.67 1.72
C GLY A 35 5.99 -8.08 1.73
N PRO A 36 6.58 -9.06 2.44
CA PRO A 36 5.95 -10.38 2.60
C PRO A 36 4.75 -10.33 3.56
N PRO A 37 3.83 -11.32 3.56
CA PRO A 37 2.65 -11.35 4.41
C PRO A 37 2.80 -12.38 5.53
N THR A 38 2.26 -12.07 6.70
CA THR A 38 2.15 -13.01 7.82
C THR A 38 0.81 -13.75 7.78
N PRO A 39 0.75 -15.07 8.02
CA PRO A 39 -0.52 -15.81 8.06
C PRO A 39 -1.30 -15.50 9.35
N SER A 40 -2.10 -14.44 9.34
CA SER A 40 -3.00 -14.08 10.43
C SER A 40 -4.26 -14.95 10.43
N ARG A 41 -4.52 -15.67 11.52
CA ARG A 41 -5.85 -16.26 11.80
C ARG A 41 -6.85 -15.14 12.15
N LEU A 42 -7.36 -14.46 11.13
CA LEU A 42 -8.56 -13.64 11.24
C LEU A 42 -9.76 -14.58 11.41
N SER A 43 -10.26 -14.71 12.63
CA SER A 43 -11.57 -15.32 12.87
C SER A 43 -12.65 -14.33 12.44
N SER A 44 -13.03 -14.36 11.16
CA SER A 44 -14.29 -13.78 10.72
C SER A 44 -15.41 -14.46 11.52
N HIS A 45 -16.09 -13.72 12.41
CA HIS A 45 -17.38 -14.17 12.88
C HIS A 45 -18.28 -14.33 11.66
N CYS A 46 -18.83 -15.54 11.47
CA CYS A 46 -19.94 -15.70 10.55
C CYS A 46 -21.05 -14.75 11.00
N LEU A 47 -21.64 -14.03 10.05
CA LEU A 47 -22.93 -13.41 10.32
C LEU A 47 -23.89 -14.52 10.77
N PRO A 48 -24.83 -14.24 11.70
CA PRO A 48 -25.94 -15.16 11.94
C PRO A 48 -26.57 -15.55 10.59
N ALA A 49 -26.95 -16.81 10.45
CA ALA A 49 -27.56 -17.30 9.22
C ALA A 49 -28.96 -16.67 9.07
N GLU A 50 -29.03 -15.47 8.47
CA GLU A 50 -30.26 -14.97 7.88
C GLU A 50 -30.74 -16.03 6.88
N GLN A 51 -31.93 -16.56 7.16
CA GLN A 51 -32.39 -17.80 6.57
C GLN A 51 -32.95 -17.49 5.17
N CYS A 52 -32.07 -17.44 4.16
CA CYS A 52 -32.47 -17.21 2.77
C CYS A 52 -33.60 -18.17 2.40
N ASN A 53 -34.78 -17.63 2.10
CA ASN A 53 -35.81 -18.40 1.42
C ASN A 53 -35.28 -18.78 0.04
N ALA A 54 -35.55 -20.01 -0.42
CA ALA A 54 -34.90 -20.54 -1.63
C ALA A 54 -35.25 -19.80 -2.95
N GLU A 55 -36.20 -18.86 -2.91
CA GLU A 55 -36.58 -17.99 -4.02
C GLU A 55 -35.86 -16.61 -3.99
N GLU A 56 -35.25 -16.25 -2.86
CA GLU A 56 -34.47 -15.03 -2.70
C GLU A 56 -32.98 -15.31 -2.92
N VAL A 57 -32.37 -14.64 -3.90
CA VAL A 57 -30.93 -14.74 -4.14
C VAL A 57 -30.18 -14.15 -2.95
N CYS A 58 -29.56 -15.02 -2.12
CA CYS A 58 -28.83 -14.61 -0.92
C CYS A 58 -27.92 -13.41 -1.16
N VAL A 59 -27.92 -12.46 -0.21
CA VAL A 59 -27.03 -11.30 -0.22
C VAL A 59 -25.57 -11.78 -0.28
N MET A 60 -24.90 -11.53 -1.41
CA MET A 60 -23.55 -12.05 -1.64
C MET A 60 -22.56 -11.57 -0.56
N SER A 61 -22.17 -12.51 0.30
CA SER A 61 -21.38 -12.28 1.49
C SER A 61 -19.92 -12.64 1.24
N TRP A 62 -19.03 -11.64 1.31
CA TRP A 62 -17.62 -11.76 0.91
C TRP A 62 -16.75 -12.30 2.06
N TYR A 63 -16.77 -13.61 2.27
CA TYR A 63 -15.86 -14.29 3.20
C TYR A 63 -14.46 -14.43 2.58
N THR A 64 -13.44 -13.79 3.16
CA THR A 64 -12.03 -13.92 2.73
C THR A 64 -11.03 -13.57 3.86
N PRO A 65 -10.13 -14.49 4.26
CA PRO A 65 -8.91 -14.13 4.96
C PRO A 65 -7.87 -13.66 3.93
N MET A 66 -7.79 -12.35 3.69
CA MET A 66 -6.81 -11.80 2.76
C MET A 66 -5.42 -11.71 3.42
N PRO A 67 -4.32 -11.96 2.68
CA PRO A 67 -2.97 -11.81 3.21
C PRO A 67 -2.67 -10.33 3.44
N VAL A 68 -2.60 -9.93 4.70
CA VAL A 68 -2.21 -8.57 5.10
C VAL A 68 -0.69 -8.42 4.96
N LYS A 69 -0.27 -7.32 4.34
CA LYS A 69 1.14 -6.93 4.21
C LYS A 69 1.75 -6.78 5.62
N ASN A 70 2.95 -7.34 5.84
CA ASN A 70 3.71 -7.07 7.07
C ASN A 70 4.02 -5.56 7.17
N GLY A 71 3.81 -4.96 8.34
CA GLY A 71 3.76 -3.51 8.51
C GLY A 71 2.47 -2.87 7.99
N SER A 72 1.31 -3.50 8.19
CA SER A 72 0.00 -2.91 7.89
C SER A 72 -1.12 -3.48 8.78
N VAL A 73 -2.09 -2.63 9.13
CA VAL A 73 -3.22 -2.98 10.01
C VAL A 73 -4.60 -2.61 9.43
N VAL A 74 -4.65 -1.76 8.39
CA VAL A 74 -5.85 -1.38 7.64
C VAL A 74 -5.78 -1.93 6.22
N MET A 75 -6.88 -2.50 5.73
CA MET A 75 -7.03 -2.91 4.33
C MET A 75 -8.39 -2.45 3.79
N HIS A 76 -8.38 -1.86 2.59
CA HIS A 76 -9.60 -1.35 1.93
C HIS A 76 -10.03 -2.29 0.81
N VAL A 77 -11.28 -2.75 0.86
CA VAL A 77 -11.90 -3.67 -0.09
C VAL A 77 -12.97 -2.94 -0.88
N ASP A 78 -12.73 -2.66 -2.17
CA ASP A 78 -13.73 -2.08 -3.07
C ASP A 78 -14.46 -3.19 -3.84
N VAL A 79 -15.78 -3.24 -3.70
CA VAL A 79 -16.69 -4.12 -4.46
C VAL A 79 -17.48 -3.28 -5.44
N SER A 80 -17.39 -3.61 -6.73
CA SER A 80 -18.06 -2.91 -7.84
C SER A 80 -18.63 -3.90 -8.85
N SER A 81 -19.83 -3.65 -9.35
CA SER A 81 -20.38 -4.42 -10.47
C SER A 81 -19.73 -4.04 -11.79
N ASN A 82 -19.58 -5.00 -12.70
CA ASN A 82 -19.25 -4.76 -14.11
C ASN A 82 -20.49 -4.46 -14.98
N GLY A 83 -21.68 -4.36 -14.36
CA GLY A 83 -22.96 -4.11 -15.05
C GLY A 83 -23.66 -5.35 -15.61
N LEU A 84 -23.15 -6.57 -15.36
CA LEU A 84 -23.73 -7.82 -15.87
C LEU A 84 -24.39 -8.66 -14.77
N GLY A 85 -25.72 -8.64 -14.71
CA GLY A 85 -26.52 -9.37 -13.71
C GLY A 85 -27.27 -8.44 -12.76
N PRO A 86 -27.68 -8.89 -11.56
CA PRO A 86 -28.31 -8.03 -10.57
C PRO A 86 -27.40 -6.85 -10.16
N LEU A 87 -28.02 -5.71 -9.89
CA LEU A 87 -27.32 -4.45 -9.59
C LEU A 87 -26.67 -4.48 -8.20
N ILE A 88 -25.43 -4.94 -8.12
CA ILE A 88 -24.59 -4.75 -6.93
C ILE A 88 -24.18 -3.27 -6.88
N PRO A 89 -24.61 -2.48 -5.88
CA PRO A 89 -24.13 -1.11 -5.71
C PRO A 89 -22.65 -1.14 -5.32
N ASN A 90 -21.90 -0.11 -5.72
CA ASN A 90 -20.51 0.05 -5.31
C ASN A 90 -20.47 0.15 -3.77
N LYS A 91 -19.79 -0.80 -3.13
CA LYS A 91 -19.62 -0.87 -1.67
C LYS A 91 -18.14 -0.97 -1.34
N ARG A 92 -17.73 -0.27 -0.29
CA ARG A 92 -16.40 -0.38 0.28
C ARG A 92 -16.50 -0.95 1.68
N PHE A 93 -15.56 -1.81 2.04
CA PHE A 93 -15.41 -2.33 3.39
C PHE A 93 -13.98 -2.10 3.85
N GLN A 94 -13.82 -1.81 5.14
CA GLN A 94 -12.53 -1.77 5.80
C GLN A 94 -12.37 -3.11 6.51
N VAL A 95 -11.25 -3.79 6.28
CA VAL A 95 -10.85 -5.00 6.99
C VAL A 95 -9.68 -4.59 7.87
N ASN A 96 -9.99 -4.38 9.13
CA ASN A 96 -9.08 -3.78 10.10
C ASN A 96 -8.62 -4.83 11.11
N ILE A 97 -7.33 -4.90 11.37
CA ILE A 97 -6.78 -5.74 12.43
C ILE A 97 -7.02 -5.00 13.74
N ASN A 98 -8.08 -5.36 14.45
CA ASN A 98 -8.43 -4.72 15.71
C ASN A 98 -7.50 -5.20 16.85
N GLY A 99 -6.35 -4.55 16.97
CA GLY A 99 -5.34 -4.82 18.01
C GLY A 99 -5.79 -4.47 19.44
N PHE A 100 -7.02 -3.97 19.63
CA PHE A 100 -7.59 -3.65 20.95
C PHE A 100 -8.55 -4.72 21.47
N LEU A 101 -8.81 -5.78 20.68
CA LEU A 101 -9.58 -6.96 21.10
C LEU A 101 -8.67 -8.10 21.54
N LYS A 102 -9.08 -8.83 22.59
CA LYS A 102 -8.43 -10.05 23.07
C LYS A 102 -9.46 -11.18 23.19
N ARG A 103 -9.07 -12.39 22.80
CA ARG A 103 -9.84 -13.63 22.94
C ARG A 103 -9.56 -14.23 24.33
N GLN A 104 -10.61 -14.55 25.09
CA GLN A 104 -10.51 -15.25 26.37
C GLN A 104 -10.39 -16.77 26.17
N GLN A 105 -10.23 -17.51 27.28
CA GLN A 105 -10.24 -18.98 27.27
C GLN A 105 -11.60 -19.56 26.82
N ASP A 106 -12.69 -18.87 27.14
CA ASP A 106 -14.07 -19.20 26.71
C ASP A 106 -14.38 -18.81 25.25
N ASP A 107 -13.35 -18.57 24.42
CA ASP A 107 -13.42 -18.13 23.02
C ASP A 107 -14.11 -16.75 22.77
N LYS A 108 -14.71 -16.14 23.80
CA LYS A 108 -15.29 -14.79 23.75
C LYS A 108 -14.24 -13.72 23.49
N LEU A 109 -14.62 -12.71 22.71
CA LEU A 109 -13.85 -11.48 22.53
C LEU A 109 -14.14 -10.50 23.68
N GLN A 110 -13.13 -9.74 24.08
CA GLN A 110 -13.23 -8.64 25.05
C GLN A 110 -12.34 -7.49 24.60
N PHE A 111 -12.81 -6.25 24.80
CA PHE A 111 -11.96 -5.06 24.66
C PHE A 111 -10.89 -5.02 25.75
N THR A 112 -9.66 -4.71 25.34
CA THR A 112 -8.51 -4.51 26.25
C THR A 112 -8.47 -3.08 26.81
N VAL A 113 -9.14 -2.15 26.14
CA VAL A 113 -9.21 -0.71 26.48
C VAL A 113 -10.27 -0.37 27.54
N GLY A 114 -11.16 -1.31 27.90
CA GLY A 114 -12.28 -1.02 28.80
C GLY A 114 -13.37 -2.10 28.78
N ASN A 115 -14.47 -1.82 29.48
CA ASN A 115 -15.63 -2.71 29.57
C ASN A 115 -16.73 -2.28 28.57
N GLU A 116 -17.36 -3.24 27.90
CA GLU A 116 -18.48 -2.96 26.99
C GLU A 116 -19.79 -2.68 27.77
N LEU A 117 -20.51 -1.64 27.35
CA LEU A 117 -21.78 -1.20 27.91
C LEU A 117 -22.91 -1.42 26.89
N PHE A 118 -23.70 -2.46 27.10
CA PHE A 118 -24.77 -2.89 26.19
C PHE A 118 -26.01 -1.96 26.13
N SER A 119 -26.07 -0.90 26.95
CA SER A 119 -27.24 -0.01 27.05
C SER A 119 -26.90 1.45 26.73
N LEU A 120 -27.43 1.93 25.60
CA LEU A 120 -27.41 3.34 25.23
C LEU A 120 -28.56 4.07 25.95
N LEU A 121 -28.23 4.99 26.86
CA LEU A 121 -29.22 5.84 27.52
C LEU A 121 -29.42 7.14 26.71
N PRO A 122 -30.66 7.64 26.53
CA PRO A 122 -30.90 8.89 25.82
C PRO A 122 -30.11 10.09 26.36
N ARG A 123 -29.77 10.10 27.65
CA ARG A 123 -28.96 11.15 28.31
C ARG A 123 -27.57 11.36 27.70
N TYR A 124 -27.03 10.37 26.99
CA TYR A 124 -25.69 10.46 26.36
C TYR A 124 -25.69 11.30 25.08
N PHE A 125 -26.85 11.45 24.42
CA PHE A 125 -26.95 12.02 23.07
C PHE A 125 -28.03 13.11 22.93
N VAL A 126 -29.18 12.98 23.59
CA VAL A 126 -30.25 14.00 23.52
C VAL A 126 -29.76 15.30 24.16
N ASN A 127 -29.87 16.40 23.42
CA ASN A 127 -29.32 17.73 23.76
C ASN A 127 -27.78 17.77 23.92
N ALA A 128 -27.05 16.68 23.65
CA ALA A 128 -25.60 16.65 23.74
C ALA A 128 -24.97 17.13 22.42
N ALA A 129 -24.42 18.34 22.43
CA ALA A 129 -23.76 18.98 21.29
C ALA A 129 -22.77 18.04 20.56
N SER A 130 -22.72 18.11 19.23
CA SER A 130 -21.86 17.26 18.39
C SER A 130 -20.37 17.32 18.75
N ARG A 131 -19.59 16.33 18.32
CA ARG A 131 -18.14 16.30 18.56
C ARG A 131 -17.36 15.85 17.31
N PRO A 132 -16.16 16.42 17.06
CA PRO A 132 -15.33 16.01 15.94
C PRO A 132 -14.76 14.60 16.14
N LEU A 133 -14.49 13.91 15.03
CA LEU A 133 -13.85 12.61 15.00
C LEU A 133 -12.39 12.75 14.57
N TRP A 134 -11.43 12.51 15.47
CA TRP A 134 -10.01 12.72 15.21
C TRP A 134 -9.24 11.40 15.03
N TYR A 135 -8.54 11.26 13.91
CA TYR A 135 -7.77 10.07 13.56
C TYR A 135 -6.66 10.36 12.53
N THR A 136 -5.62 9.53 12.49
CA THR A 136 -4.67 9.52 11.37
C THR A 136 -5.36 8.98 10.12
N VAL A 137 -5.45 9.81 9.08
CA VAL A 137 -6.27 9.56 7.89
C VAL A 137 -5.65 8.45 7.04
N ASN A 138 -6.48 7.45 6.70
CA ASN A 138 -6.13 6.19 6.02
C ASN A 138 -5.21 5.23 6.79
N GLN A 139 -4.86 5.50 8.06
CA GLN A 139 -3.97 4.64 8.86
C GLN A 139 -4.63 4.04 10.11
N ALA A 140 -5.52 4.77 10.79
CA ALA A 140 -6.16 4.29 12.03
C ALA A 140 -7.13 3.10 11.75
N PRO A 141 -6.94 1.91 12.34
CA PRO A 141 -7.82 0.74 12.14
C PRO A 141 -9.07 0.74 13.03
N VAL A 142 -9.09 1.59 14.05
CA VAL A 142 -10.20 1.75 14.98
C VAL A 142 -10.40 3.25 15.19
N LEU A 143 -11.66 3.71 15.14
CA LEU A 143 -12.04 5.08 15.41
C LEU A 143 -12.69 5.16 16.79
N ILE A 144 -12.34 6.19 17.55
CA ILE A 144 -12.92 6.47 18.87
C ILE A 144 -13.52 7.87 18.92
N LEU A 145 -14.67 8.00 19.61
CA LEU A 145 -15.37 9.26 19.79
C LEU A 145 -15.69 9.45 21.28
N GLY A 146 -15.08 10.49 21.87
CA GLY A 146 -15.37 10.95 23.23
C GLY A 146 -16.52 11.97 23.26
N GLY A 147 -16.48 12.89 24.23
CA GLY A 147 -17.49 13.95 24.36
C GLY A 147 -18.86 13.44 24.82
N ILE A 148 -18.88 12.41 25.67
CA ILE A 148 -20.10 11.93 26.35
C ILE A 148 -20.22 12.69 27.70
N PRO A 149 -21.35 13.38 27.97
CA PRO A 149 -21.51 14.16 29.21
C PRO A 149 -21.48 13.26 30.46
N GLU A 150 -20.68 13.65 31.47
CA GLU A 150 -20.54 12.99 32.78
C GLU A 150 -20.15 11.50 32.77
N GLU A 151 -19.65 10.98 31.65
CA GLU A 151 -19.25 9.57 31.51
C GLU A 151 -17.79 9.44 31.03
N LYS A 152 -17.04 8.52 31.64
CA LYS A 152 -15.68 8.13 31.20
C LYS A 152 -15.70 7.08 30.08
N SER A 153 -16.63 7.24 29.15
CA SER A 153 -16.98 6.26 28.12
C SER A 153 -16.84 6.85 26.72
N VAL A 154 -16.53 5.98 25.75
CA VAL A 154 -16.36 6.34 24.33
C VAL A 154 -17.22 5.45 23.44
N LEU A 155 -17.58 5.95 22.26
CA LEU A 155 -18.01 5.09 21.16
C LEU A 155 -16.75 4.63 20.40
N LEU A 156 -16.64 3.33 20.13
CA LEU A 156 -15.51 2.69 19.46
C LEU A 156 -16.03 1.88 18.25
N THR A 157 -15.31 1.92 17.13
CA THR A 157 -15.70 1.20 15.91
C THR A 157 -14.48 0.85 15.05
N ASP A 158 -14.46 -0.36 14.50
CA ASP A 158 -13.54 -0.82 13.46
C ASP A 158 -14.20 -0.87 12.06
N THR A 159 -15.48 -0.49 11.95
CA THR A 159 -16.27 -0.46 10.70
C THR A 159 -16.74 0.95 10.32
N SER A 160 -16.05 1.99 10.83
CA SER A 160 -16.39 3.40 10.62
C SER A 160 -17.86 3.75 10.93
N PHE A 161 -18.36 3.28 12.08
CA PHE A 161 -19.73 3.44 12.58
C PHE A 161 -20.83 2.80 11.73
N LYS A 162 -20.53 1.77 10.93
CA LYS A 162 -21.59 0.84 10.49
C LYS A 162 -22.07 0.02 11.69
N ASP A 163 -21.13 -0.55 12.42
CA ASP A 163 -21.29 -1.27 13.67
C ASP A 163 -20.42 -0.56 14.72
N PHE A 164 -20.84 -0.50 15.98
CA PHE A 164 -20.14 0.25 17.02
C PHE A 164 -20.35 -0.35 18.41
N PHE A 165 -19.43 -0.03 19.32
CA PHE A 165 -19.41 -0.49 20.69
C PHE A 165 -19.34 0.72 21.63
N PHE A 166 -20.09 0.70 22.72
CA PHE A 166 -19.98 1.73 23.77
C PHE A 166 -19.12 1.16 24.89
N VAL A 167 -18.01 1.82 25.22
CA VAL A 167 -16.95 1.26 26.07
C VAL A 167 -16.61 2.21 27.23
N GLU A 168 -16.75 1.72 28.46
CA GLU A 168 -16.31 2.39 29.69
C GLU A 168 -14.81 2.19 29.88
N LEU A 169 -14.04 3.27 30.03
CA LEU A 169 -12.58 3.19 30.05
C LEU A 169 -12.01 2.82 31.43
N SER A 170 -10.97 1.99 31.42
CA SER A 170 -10.26 1.47 32.60
C SER A 170 -9.15 2.41 33.11
N ILE A 171 -9.48 3.71 33.27
CA ILE A 171 -8.56 4.77 33.73
C ILE A 171 -8.71 5.13 35.23
N ASP A 172 -7.66 5.67 35.85
CA ASP A 172 -7.69 6.23 37.20
C ASP A 172 -8.43 7.57 37.22
N SER A 173 -9.72 7.57 37.59
CA SER A 173 -10.54 8.78 37.74
C SER A 173 -10.20 9.58 39.02
N CYS A 174 -8.90 9.76 39.30
CA CYS A 174 -8.39 10.41 40.50
C CYS A 174 -8.08 11.89 40.24
N TRP A 175 -8.75 12.79 40.96
CA TRP A 175 -8.47 14.23 40.89
C TRP A 175 -7.08 14.54 41.49
N VAL A 176 -6.07 14.67 40.63
CA VAL A 176 -4.74 15.15 41.02
C VAL A 176 -4.76 16.67 41.06
N GLY A 177 -5.13 17.21 42.22
CA GLY A 177 -5.06 18.64 42.52
C GLY A 177 -3.61 19.13 42.49
N SER A 178 -3.28 19.91 41.47
CA SER A 178 -2.00 20.62 41.36
C SER A 178 -2.23 22.10 41.65
N PHE A 179 -1.37 22.71 42.47
CA PHE A 179 -1.38 24.15 42.75
C PHE A 179 -1.20 25.01 41.49
N TYR A 180 -0.65 24.43 40.41
CA TYR A 180 -0.28 25.13 39.18
C TYR A 180 -1.27 24.93 38.02
N CYS A 181 -2.28 24.08 38.17
CA CYS A 181 -3.32 23.88 37.16
C CYS A 181 -4.59 24.65 37.53
N PRO A 182 -5.27 25.32 36.58
CA PRO A 182 -6.51 26.04 36.87
C PRO A 182 -7.60 25.05 37.34
N GLN A 183 -8.29 25.40 38.43
CA GLN A 183 -9.34 24.56 39.01
C GLN A 183 -10.63 24.61 38.18
N ALA A 184 -10.68 23.82 37.12
CA ALA A 184 -11.94 23.45 36.47
C ALA A 184 -12.73 22.49 37.37
N SER A 185 -14.06 22.52 37.26
CA SER A 185 -14.94 21.48 37.81
C SER A 185 -14.57 20.13 37.17
N PHE A 186 -14.18 19.14 37.98
CA PHE A 186 -13.88 17.80 37.50
C PHE A 186 -15.13 17.16 36.90
N THR A 187 -15.04 16.77 35.62
CA THR A 187 -16.06 15.93 34.96
C THR A 187 -15.46 14.55 34.66
N ALA A 188 -16.29 13.52 34.53
CA ALA A 188 -15.81 12.22 34.04
C ALA A 188 -15.58 12.20 32.52
N THR A 189 -16.07 13.20 31.79
CA THR A 189 -16.04 13.29 30.32
C THR A 189 -14.64 13.20 29.73
N ILE A 190 -14.49 12.31 28.75
CA ILE A 190 -13.33 12.28 27.85
C ILE A 190 -13.48 13.42 26.83
N TYR A 191 -12.73 14.51 27.00
CA TYR A 191 -12.86 15.71 26.17
C TYR A 191 -12.27 15.55 24.78
N ASP A 192 -11.03 15.04 24.71
CA ASP A 192 -10.34 14.75 23.46
C ASP A 192 -10.14 13.24 23.34
N ALA A 193 -10.37 12.70 22.15
CA ALA A 193 -10.11 11.32 21.78
C ALA A 193 -9.51 11.30 20.37
N ILE A 194 -8.38 10.62 20.18
CA ILE A 194 -7.62 10.60 18.91
C ILE A 194 -7.13 9.17 18.66
N ALA A 195 -7.38 8.64 17.45
CA ALA A 195 -6.88 7.33 17.02
C ALA A 195 -5.69 7.43 16.06
N THR A 196 -4.72 6.54 16.21
CA THR A 196 -3.57 6.38 15.29
C THR A 196 -3.52 4.93 14.77
N GLU A 197 -2.54 4.59 13.91
CA GLU A 197 -2.37 3.23 13.39
C GLU A 197 -2.26 2.17 14.50
N SER A 198 -1.45 2.46 15.53
CA SER A 198 -1.09 1.52 16.59
C SER A 198 -1.48 1.95 18.01
N THR A 199 -1.92 3.20 18.21
CA THR A 199 -2.20 3.76 19.54
C THR A 199 -3.49 4.57 19.57
N LEU A 200 -4.14 4.59 20.73
CA LEU A 200 -5.27 5.48 21.05
C LEU A 200 -4.82 6.49 22.09
N PHE A 201 -5.22 7.75 21.93
CA PHE A 201 -5.00 8.83 22.90
C PHE A 201 -6.32 9.40 23.40
N ILE A 202 -6.37 9.75 24.69
CA ILE A 202 -7.51 10.40 25.32
C ILE A 202 -7.05 11.49 26.30
N ARG A 203 -7.90 12.49 26.53
CA ARG A 203 -7.76 13.46 27.63
C ARG A 203 -9.03 13.49 28.50
N GLN A 204 -8.86 13.27 29.80
CA GLN A 204 -9.89 13.52 30.82
C GLN A 204 -9.44 14.70 31.69
N ASN A 205 -10.22 15.78 31.72
CA ASN A 205 -9.82 17.07 32.30
C ASN A 205 -8.43 17.53 31.80
N GLN A 206 -7.40 17.48 32.66
CA GLN A 206 -6.01 17.84 32.34
C GLN A 206 -5.08 16.63 32.10
N LEU A 207 -5.58 15.41 32.28
CA LEU A 207 -4.80 14.17 32.28
C LEU A 207 -4.83 13.52 30.90
N VAL A 208 -3.65 13.17 30.37
CA VAL A 208 -3.48 12.51 29.07
C VAL A 208 -3.11 11.05 29.27
N TYR A 209 -3.75 10.18 28.50
CA TYR A 209 -3.46 8.75 28.48
C TYR A 209 -3.26 8.27 27.05
N TYR A 210 -2.48 7.20 26.89
CA TYR A 210 -2.44 6.42 25.66
C TYR A 210 -2.61 4.92 25.92
N PHE A 211 -2.99 4.19 24.88
CA PHE A 211 -3.07 2.73 24.88
C PHE A 211 -2.51 2.19 23.56
N THR A 212 -1.55 1.26 23.62
CA THR A 212 -0.96 0.61 22.43
C THR A 212 -1.61 -0.74 22.18
N GLY A 213 -2.12 -1.00 20.97
CA GLY A 213 -2.74 -2.28 20.64
C GLY A 213 -1.75 -3.43 20.43
N THR A 214 -2.21 -4.67 20.56
CA THR A 214 -1.46 -5.88 20.21
C THR A 214 -1.68 -6.25 18.73
N TYR A 215 -0.76 -5.85 17.86
CA TYR A 215 -0.83 -6.15 16.42
C TYR A 215 0.18 -7.23 16.02
N ILE A 216 -0.33 -8.34 15.46
CA ILE A 216 0.49 -9.48 15.03
C ILE A 216 1.25 -9.17 13.73
N THR A 217 0.78 -8.20 12.95
CA THR A 217 1.32 -7.80 11.64
C THR A 217 2.28 -6.62 11.67
N LEU A 218 2.60 -6.06 12.84
CA LEU A 218 3.62 -5.02 12.97
C LEU A 218 4.97 -5.63 13.35
N HIS A 219 6.06 -4.97 12.96
CA HIS A 219 7.43 -5.52 13.05
C HIS A 219 7.92 -5.84 14.47
N GLN A 220 7.21 -5.41 15.53
CA GLN A 220 7.54 -5.71 16.92
C GLN A 220 6.28 -6.16 17.71
N SER A 221 5.93 -7.45 17.57
CA SER A 221 4.71 -8.09 18.12
C SER A 221 4.51 -8.03 19.65
N ASN A 222 5.47 -7.52 20.41
CA ASN A 222 5.55 -7.66 21.88
C ASN A 222 5.27 -6.35 22.66
N ARG A 223 4.74 -5.30 22.01
CA ARG A 223 4.61 -3.94 22.60
C ARG A 223 3.19 -3.48 22.96
N GLY A 224 2.20 -4.38 22.97
CA GLY A 224 0.84 -4.04 23.40
C GLY A 224 0.77 -3.63 24.87
N SER A 225 -0.06 -2.64 25.17
CA SER A 225 -0.35 -2.17 26.54
C SER A 225 -1.37 -3.08 27.21
N GLY A 226 -1.15 -3.42 28.49
CA GLY A 226 -2.13 -4.19 29.28
C GLY A 226 -3.24 -3.33 29.92
N ASN A 227 -2.94 -2.04 30.14
CA ASN A 227 -3.80 -1.01 30.73
C ASN A 227 -3.50 0.33 30.03
N TRP A 228 -4.35 1.34 30.24
CA TRP A 228 -4.04 2.72 29.84
C TRP A 228 -2.77 3.25 30.53
N VAL A 229 -1.89 3.87 29.76
CA VAL A 229 -0.64 4.47 30.26
C VAL A 229 -0.84 5.99 30.38
N ARG A 230 -0.78 6.49 31.62
CA ARG A 230 -0.84 7.92 31.92
C ARG A 230 0.48 8.61 31.56
N VAL A 231 0.41 9.69 30.80
CA VAL A 231 1.57 10.48 30.35
C VAL A 231 1.41 11.95 30.75
N LEU A 232 2.52 12.70 30.70
CA LEU A 232 2.55 14.13 31.02
C LEU A 232 1.95 14.44 32.41
N ALA A 233 2.08 13.52 33.37
CA ALA A 233 1.32 13.53 34.62
C ALA A 233 1.61 14.72 35.56
N ASN A 234 2.72 15.45 35.32
CA ASN A 234 3.12 16.66 36.04
C ASN A 234 2.70 17.96 35.32
N GLU A 235 2.09 17.85 34.13
CA GLU A 235 1.78 18.95 33.23
C GLU A 235 0.27 19.20 33.19
N CYS A 236 -0.12 20.47 33.08
CA CYS A 236 -1.52 20.85 32.92
C CYS A 236 -1.85 20.87 31.42
N ILE A 237 -2.41 19.81 30.84
CA ILE A 237 -2.72 19.77 29.40
C ILE A 237 -4.15 20.29 29.16
N LYS A 238 -4.28 21.41 28.43
CA LYS A 238 -5.59 22.00 28.11
C LYS A 238 -6.26 21.40 26.87
N LYS A 239 -5.48 20.84 25.93
CA LYS A 239 -5.99 20.32 24.65
C LYS A 239 -4.99 19.39 23.95
N LEU A 240 -5.50 18.38 23.26
CA LEU A 240 -4.79 17.57 22.28
C LEU A 240 -5.18 18.04 20.87
N CYS A 241 -4.20 18.40 20.05
CA CYS A 241 -4.37 18.71 18.64
C CYS A 241 -3.90 17.51 17.79
N PRO A 242 -4.75 16.95 16.91
CA PRO A 242 -4.39 15.80 16.06
C PRO A 242 -3.47 16.22 14.91
N VAL A 243 -2.65 15.28 14.43
CA VAL A 243 -1.97 15.40 13.14
C VAL A 243 -2.57 14.37 12.18
N TYR A 244 -3.42 14.84 11.26
CA TYR A 244 -4.17 13.97 10.33
C TYR A 244 -3.29 13.14 9.39
N PHE A 245 -2.03 13.53 9.20
CA PHE A 245 -1.11 12.92 8.24
C PHE A 245 0.17 12.39 8.90
N HIS A 246 0.38 11.08 8.78
CA HIS A 246 1.67 10.45 9.06
C HIS A 246 2.79 10.97 8.13
N GLY A 247 4.03 10.93 8.63
CA GLY A 247 5.23 11.37 7.92
C GLY A 247 6.46 10.53 8.29
N ASN A 248 7.22 10.09 7.29
CA ASN A 248 8.43 9.28 7.41
C ASN A 248 8.28 8.08 8.36
N GLY A 249 7.26 7.25 8.11
CA GLY A 249 6.97 6.05 8.90
C GLY A 249 6.47 6.30 10.33
N SER A 250 6.24 7.56 10.72
CA SER A 250 5.86 7.97 12.07
C SER A 250 4.52 8.70 12.08
N GLU A 251 3.80 8.60 13.20
CA GLU A 251 2.59 9.37 13.49
C GLU A 251 2.86 10.39 14.62
N TYR A 252 2.00 11.40 14.74
CA TYR A 252 2.27 12.56 15.59
C TYR A 252 1.01 13.07 16.32
N ILE A 253 1.22 13.68 17.48
CA ILE A 253 0.18 14.32 18.31
C ILE A 253 0.77 15.53 19.02
N MET A 254 -0.02 16.58 19.26
CA MET A 254 0.43 17.77 20.00
C MET A 254 -0.42 17.95 21.25
N ALA A 255 0.21 18.07 22.41
CA ALA A 255 -0.47 18.37 23.68
C ALA A 255 -0.13 19.80 24.12
N LEU A 256 -1.14 20.67 24.15
CA LEU A 256 -0.99 22.08 24.53
C LEU A 256 -1.04 22.20 26.06
N THR A 257 -0.02 22.79 26.65
CA THR A 257 0.10 23.02 28.10
C THR A 257 -0.68 24.24 28.55
N THR A 258 -0.83 24.42 29.86
CA THR A 258 -1.30 25.64 30.51
C THR A 258 -0.71 25.78 31.91
N GLY A 259 -1.09 26.82 32.65
CA GLY A 259 -0.56 27.09 33.99
C GLY A 259 0.93 27.40 33.95
N LYS A 260 1.73 26.70 34.77
CA LYS A 260 3.18 26.94 34.91
C LYS A 260 3.97 26.94 33.59
N HIS A 261 3.58 26.10 32.63
CA HIS A 261 4.27 25.96 31.34
C HIS A 261 3.40 26.43 30.16
N GLU A 262 2.49 27.38 30.38
CA GLU A 262 1.77 28.07 29.31
C GLU A 262 2.74 28.69 28.28
N GLY A 263 2.38 28.65 26.99
CA GLY A 263 3.27 29.04 25.90
C GLY A 263 4.34 27.99 25.52
N TYR A 264 4.32 26.79 26.10
CA TYR A 264 5.00 25.60 25.56
C TYR A 264 3.97 24.61 24.98
N PHE A 265 4.43 23.49 24.44
CA PHE A 265 3.61 22.33 24.10
C PHE A 265 4.48 21.06 24.09
N HIS A 266 3.85 19.88 24.16
CA HIS A 266 4.54 18.61 23.96
C HIS A 266 4.23 18.04 22.58
N PHE A 267 5.28 17.84 21.78
CA PHE A 267 5.21 17.11 20.53
C PHE A 267 5.39 15.61 20.81
N GLY A 268 4.34 14.84 20.57
CA GLY A 268 4.33 13.39 20.64
C GLY A 268 4.68 12.77 19.29
N THR A 269 5.60 11.81 19.29
CA THR A 269 5.97 10.98 18.12
C THR A 269 5.69 9.51 18.43
N ILE A 270 5.02 8.83 17.51
CA ILE A 270 4.63 7.41 17.60
C ILE A 270 5.29 6.65 16.45
N THR A 271 5.99 5.57 16.79
CA THR A 271 6.67 4.65 15.85
C THR A 271 6.56 3.23 16.36
N ASP A 272 6.00 2.29 15.59
CA ASP A 272 5.81 0.88 15.99
C ASP A 272 5.22 0.71 17.42
N GLY A 273 4.17 1.48 17.74
CA GLY A 273 3.53 1.51 19.06
C GLY A 273 4.33 2.18 20.19
N HIS A 274 5.58 2.60 19.95
CA HIS A 274 6.36 3.35 20.93
C HIS A 274 6.00 4.84 20.87
N VAL A 275 5.42 5.34 21.97
CA VAL A 275 5.06 6.76 22.15
C VAL A 275 6.18 7.49 22.89
N SER A 276 6.59 8.65 22.37
CA SER A 276 7.56 9.55 23.02
C SER A 276 7.08 10.99 22.96
N PHE A 277 7.28 11.78 24.02
CA PHE A 277 6.90 13.20 24.07
C PHE A 277 8.11 14.08 24.33
N LYS A 278 8.18 15.22 23.62
CA LYS A 278 9.22 16.25 23.77
C LYS A 278 8.58 17.61 23.98
N MET A 279 8.94 18.32 25.06
CA MET A 279 8.53 19.71 25.25
C MET A 279 9.24 20.61 24.24
N LEU A 280 8.51 21.52 23.60
CA LEU A 280 8.97 22.49 22.61
C LEU A 280 8.27 23.85 22.85
N PRO A 281 8.86 25.00 22.44
CA PRO A 281 10.23 25.16 21.95
C PRO A 281 11.28 24.81 23.02
N ARG A 282 12.55 24.60 22.64
CA ARG A 282 13.55 24.03 23.56
C ARG A 282 14.20 25.09 24.47
N GLN A 283 14.41 26.30 23.97
CA GLN A 283 15.11 27.37 24.69
C GLN A 283 14.20 28.30 25.50
N GLN A 284 12.99 28.59 25.02
CA GLN A 284 12.07 29.53 25.64
C GLN A 284 10.62 29.30 25.20
N SER A 285 9.65 29.79 25.98
CA SER A 285 8.24 29.74 25.59
C SER A 285 7.97 30.59 24.35
N VAL A 286 6.91 30.23 23.61
CA VAL A 286 6.42 30.98 22.45
C VAL A 286 6.17 32.44 22.81
N CYS A 287 5.54 32.71 23.96
CA CYS A 287 5.27 34.08 24.43
C CYS A 287 6.55 34.93 24.54
N LYS A 288 7.61 34.37 25.14
CA LYS A 288 8.91 35.04 25.24
C LYS A 288 9.59 35.18 23.87
N GLY A 289 9.44 34.19 22.99
CA GLY A 289 9.94 34.24 21.62
C GLY A 289 9.30 35.34 20.77
N ILE A 290 7.99 35.57 20.91
CA ILE A 290 7.26 36.67 20.26
C ILE A 290 7.29 37.99 21.06
N GLN A 291 8.07 38.06 22.14
CA GLN A 291 8.27 39.24 23.00
C GLN A 291 6.99 39.75 23.72
N VAL A 292 6.01 38.90 23.97
CA VAL A 292 4.75 39.24 24.65
C VAL A 292 4.74 38.69 26.09
N VAL A 293 4.21 39.49 27.03
CA VAL A 293 4.17 39.17 28.47
C VAL A 293 3.21 38.01 28.78
N THR A 294 2.04 38.01 28.14
CA THR A 294 0.94 37.06 28.36
C THR A 294 0.42 36.53 27.03
N CYS A 295 0.57 35.22 26.79
CA CYS A 295 0.03 34.54 25.61
C CYS A 295 -0.47 33.13 25.93
N SER A 296 -1.31 32.57 25.05
CA SER A 296 -1.88 31.23 25.15
C SER A 296 -1.93 30.59 23.77
N ILE A 297 -1.36 29.39 23.62
CA ILE A 297 -1.48 28.62 22.36
C ILE A 297 -2.87 27.98 22.32
N THR A 298 -3.72 28.33 21.35
CA THR A 298 -5.12 27.86 21.26
C THR A 298 -5.31 26.68 20.30
N TRP A 299 -4.39 26.54 19.32
CA TRP A 299 -4.32 25.43 18.37
C TRP A 299 -2.88 25.26 17.85
N ALA A 300 -2.52 24.05 17.41
CA ALA A 300 -1.25 23.77 16.71
C ALA A 300 -1.48 22.82 15.51
N THR A 301 -0.65 22.91 14.48
CA THR A 301 -0.73 22.07 13.27
C THR A 301 0.66 21.80 12.70
N TYR A 302 0.94 20.53 12.37
CA TYR A 302 2.28 20.06 11.97
C TYR A 302 2.42 19.85 10.46
N ILE A 303 3.48 20.41 9.88
CA ILE A 303 3.85 20.28 8.47
C ILE A 303 5.04 19.32 8.37
N ALA A 304 4.74 18.02 8.30
CA ALA A 304 5.75 16.95 8.34
C ALA A 304 6.79 17.00 7.21
N GLY A 305 6.48 17.61 6.07
CA GLY A 305 7.40 17.74 4.92
C GLY A 305 8.51 18.78 5.12
N SER A 306 8.33 19.73 6.05
CA SER A 306 9.29 20.81 6.32
C SER A 306 9.71 20.89 7.80
N TYR A 307 9.31 19.91 8.61
CA TYR A 307 9.55 19.86 10.07
C TYR A 307 9.09 21.13 10.82
N ASN A 308 8.11 21.84 10.26
CA ASN A 308 7.61 23.12 10.76
C ASN A 308 6.25 22.96 11.45
N LEU A 309 6.00 23.77 12.47
CA LEU A 309 4.75 23.83 13.22
C LEU A 309 4.10 25.20 13.06
N LEU A 310 2.82 25.23 12.73
CA LEU A 310 1.99 26.43 12.78
C LEU A 310 1.23 26.45 14.10
N LEU A 311 1.37 27.54 14.85
CA LEU A 311 0.76 27.74 16.16
C LEU A 311 -0.20 28.93 16.09
N LEU A 312 -1.43 28.73 16.54
CA LEU A 312 -2.39 29.81 16.76
C LEU A 312 -2.21 30.32 18.19
N VAL A 313 -1.81 31.57 18.34
CA VAL A 313 -1.49 32.19 19.62
C VAL A 313 -2.46 33.33 19.90
N GLU A 314 -3.12 33.27 21.05
CA GLU A 314 -3.85 34.36 21.68
C GLU A 314 -2.85 35.20 22.49
N THR A 315 -2.83 36.51 22.29
CA THR A 315 -1.93 37.46 22.96
C THR A 315 -2.74 38.58 23.60
N GLU A 316 -2.39 38.95 24.82
CA GLU A 316 -3.06 40.02 25.58
C GLU A 316 -2.12 41.21 25.77
N ASP A 317 -2.56 42.38 25.30
CA ASP A 317 -1.85 43.66 25.40
C ASP A 317 -2.05 44.32 26.78
N ILE A 318 -1.20 45.31 27.10
CA ILE A 318 -1.24 46.14 28.31
C ILE A 318 -2.64 46.76 28.54
N ALA A 319 -3.39 47.04 27.46
CA ALA A 319 -4.76 47.52 27.52
C ALA A 319 -5.83 46.43 27.73
N THR A 320 -5.47 45.20 28.12
CA THR A 320 -6.33 43.99 28.18
C THR A 320 -7.03 43.65 26.86
N ARG A 321 -6.46 44.12 25.73
CA ARG A 321 -6.96 43.79 24.39
C ARG A 321 -6.39 42.46 23.93
N LYS A 322 -7.26 41.63 23.37
CA LYS A 322 -6.91 40.31 22.84
C LYS A 322 -6.76 40.39 21.34
N TYR A 323 -5.60 39.98 20.86
CA TYR A 323 -5.29 39.83 19.43
C TYR A 323 -4.72 38.44 19.18
N PHE A 324 -4.67 38.01 17.92
CA PHE A 324 -4.32 36.64 17.56
C PHE A 324 -3.24 36.62 16.49
N GLN A 325 -2.28 35.70 16.64
CA GLN A 325 -1.13 35.58 15.74
C GLN A 325 -0.95 34.13 15.27
N VAL A 326 -0.50 33.99 14.03
CA VAL A 326 -0.02 32.73 13.45
C VAL A 326 1.50 32.73 13.56
N VAL A 327 2.03 31.81 14.35
CA VAL A 327 3.47 31.70 14.64
C VAL A 327 4.01 30.41 14.04
N SER A 328 5.04 30.53 13.21
CA SER A 328 5.83 29.41 12.71
C SER A 328 6.88 29.00 13.74
N TYR A 329 7.09 27.70 13.89
CA TYR A 329 8.15 27.13 14.71
C TYR A 329 8.87 25.98 13.98
N ASP A 330 10.12 26.22 13.62
CA ASP A 330 10.99 25.22 12.99
C ASP A 330 11.60 24.30 14.07
N MET A 331 11.24 23.01 14.04
CA MET A 331 11.74 22.04 15.01
C MET A 331 13.22 21.69 14.86
N VAL A 332 13.84 21.99 13.71
CA VAL A 332 15.25 21.70 13.40
C VAL A 332 16.13 22.82 13.92
N THR A 333 15.83 24.07 13.57
CA THR A 333 16.61 25.26 14.02
C THR A 333 16.21 25.80 15.40
N ASP A 334 15.07 25.36 15.96
CA ASP A 334 14.45 25.89 17.18
C ASP A 334 14.04 27.38 17.07
N TYR A 335 13.84 27.86 15.83
CA TYR A 335 13.49 29.25 15.51
C TYR A 335 11.97 29.51 15.52
N LEU A 336 11.58 30.70 15.95
CA LEU A 336 10.20 31.19 16.00
C LEU A 336 10.05 32.43 15.11
N ALA A 337 8.97 32.50 14.33
CA ALA A 337 8.61 33.68 13.55
C ALA A 337 7.09 33.91 13.55
N VAL A 338 6.65 35.16 13.74
CA VAL A 338 5.26 35.55 13.47
C VAL A 338 5.08 35.64 11.96
N LEU A 339 4.20 34.83 11.37
CA LEU A 339 3.87 34.88 9.94
C LEU A 339 2.78 35.92 9.68
N TYR A 340 1.74 35.92 10.50
CA TYR A 340 0.55 36.74 10.28
C TYR A 340 -0.06 37.17 11.62
N THR A 341 -0.52 38.42 11.69
CA THR A 341 -1.37 38.91 12.79
C THR A 341 -2.79 39.03 12.26
N ILE A 342 -3.72 38.30 12.87
CA ILE A 342 -5.13 38.32 12.48
C ILE A 342 -5.72 39.67 12.90
N PRO A 343 -6.46 40.38 12.03
CA PRO A 343 -7.08 41.66 12.38
C PRO A 343 -7.97 41.56 13.64
N GLU A 344 -8.05 42.64 14.43
CA GLU A 344 -8.90 42.68 15.64
C GLU A 344 -10.40 42.52 15.32
N PHE A 345 -10.80 42.91 14.09
CA PHE A 345 -12.18 42.98 13.62
C PHE A 345 -12.36 42.35 12.23
N ILE A 346 -13.58 41.93 11.93
CA ILE A 346 -13.95 41.32 10.65
C ILE A 346 -14.10 42.40 9.55
N PRO A 347 -13.46 42.22 8.37
CA PRO A 347 -13.57 43.17 7.25
C PRO A 347 -15.00 43.39 6.73
N ASP A 348 -15.26 44.59 6.21
CA ASP A 348 -16.54 44.93 5.56
C ASP A 348 -16.56 44.50 4.09
N ALA A 349 -16.88 43.23 3.85
CA ALA A 349 -16.94 42.62 2.52
C ALA A 349 -18.35 42.65 1.89
N ARG A 350 -19.19 43.67 2.21
CA ARG A 350 -20.59 43.74 1.75
C ARG A 350 -20.73 43.67 0.22
N GLY A 351 -21.35 42.59 -0.26
CA GLY A 351 -21.61 42.36 -1.69
C GLY A 351 -20.50 41.65 -2.47
N LEU A 352 -19.44 41.21 -1.78
CA LEU A 352 -18.36 40.39 -2.34
C LEU A 352 -18.57 38.91 -1.95
N GLU A 353 -18.02 37.98 -2.73
CA GLU A 353 -17.94 36.55 -2.33
C GLU A 353 -16.72 36.30 -1.43
N PHE A 354 -15.64 37.05 -1.66
CA PHE A 354 -14.40 37.01 -0.88
C PHE A 354 -13.72 38.38 -0.87
N LEU A 355 -12.78 38.55 0.06
CA LEU A 355 -11.90 39.71 0.15
C LEU A 355 -10.47 39.23 0.41
N MET A 356 -9.50 39.71 -0.37
CA MET A 356 -8.07 39.54 -0.04
C MET A 356 -7.66 40.62 0.96
N ILE A 357 -7.01 40.23 2.06
CA ILE A 357 -6.58 41.17 3.09
C ILE A 357 -5.21 41.73 2.70
N LEU A 358 -5.14 43.04 2.50
CA LEU A 358 -3.95 43.80 2.09
C LEU A 358 -3.57 44.89 3.11
N GLY A 359 -4.34 45.05 4.18
CA GLY A 359 -4.14 46.06 5.23
C GLY A 359 -4.72 47.44 4.88
N THR A 360 -5.53 47.53 3.82
CA THR A 360 -6.17 48.77 3.34
C THR A 360 -7.69 48.76 3.52
N GLU A 361 -8.23 47.72 4.13
CA GLU A 361 -9.65 47.39 4.13
C GLU A 361 -10.41 48.13 5.25
N SER A 362 -11.68 48.48 5.00
CA SER A 362 -12.58 48.94 6.05
C SER A 362 -13.06 47.76 6.90
N TYR A 363 -13.09 47.92 8.22
CA TYR A 363 -13.51 46.89 9.17
C TYR A 363 -14.89 47.17 9.77
N THR A 364 -15.55 46.10 10.24
CA THR A 364 -16.82 46.17 10.98
C THR A 364 -16.59 46.18 12.50
N ASN A 365 -17.65 46.37 13.30
CA ASN A 365 -17.54 46.34 14.77
C ASN A 365 -17.51 44.91 15.37
N PHE A 366 -17.46 43.86 14.55
CA PHE A 366 -17.45 42.47 15.01
C PHE A 366 -16.01 41.99 15.18
N SER A 367 -15.62 41.60 16.40
CA SER A 367 -14.28 41.07 16.66
C SER A 367 -14.05 39.73 15.93
N MET A 368 -12.82 39.51 15.45
CA MET A 368 -12.44 38.37 14.63
C MET A 368 -11.71 37.32 15.49
N VAL A 369 -12.46 36.35 16.02
CA VAL A 369 -11.98 35.44 17.07
C VAL A 369 -11.78 34.02 16.52
N PRO A 370 -10.53 33.55 16.32
CA PRO A 370 -10.25 32.21 15.82
C PRO A 370 -10.43 31.13 16.90
N LYS A 371 -10.75 29.92 16.45
CA LYS A 371 -11.00 28.71 17.27
C LYS A 371 -10.07 27.55 16.91
N GLY A 372 -9.50 27.55 15.70
CA GLY A 372 -8.54 26.54 15.24
C GLY A 372 -8.01 26.81 13.83
N MET A 373 -7.12 25.93 13.38
CA MET A 373 -6.53 25.95 12.03
C MET A 373 -6.32 24.53 11.51
N SER A 374 -6.28 24.36 10.20
CA SER A 374 -5.95 23.09 9.55
C SER A 374 -5.15 23.33 8.28
N TYR A 375 -4.31 22.37 7.92
CA TYR A 375 -3.39 22.47 6.79
C TYR A 375 -3.46 21.18 5.98
N ASN A 376 -3.68 21.31 4.67
CA ASN A 376 -3.62 20.18 3.75
C ASN A 376 -2.25 20.15 3.04
N PRO A 377 -1.41 19.11 3.26
CA PRO A 377 -0.06 19.05 2.70
C PRO A 377 -0.04 18.68 1.21
N TYR A 378 -1.18 18.34 0.60
CA TYR A 378 -1.25 18.10 -0.85
C TYR A 378 -1.41 19.39 -1.66
N ASN A 379 -1.94 20.47 -1.07
CA ASN A 379 -2.28 21.71 -1.75
C ASN A 379 -1.69 22.97 -1.10
N HIS A 380 -0.99 22.83 0.04
CA HIS A 380 -0.47 23.91 0.88
C HIS A 380 -1.53 24.86 1.46
N LEU A 381 -2.80 24.47 1.41
CA LEU A 381 -3.92 25.29 1.85
C LEU A 381 -4.05 25.25 3.38
N LEU A 382 -3.74 26.39 3.99
CA LEU A 382 -3.99 26.72 5.38
C LEU A 382 -5.40 27.32 5.52
N PHE A 383 -6.25 26.69 6.32
CA PHE A 383 -7.50 27.29 6.81
C PHE A 383 -7.35 27.74 8.25
N ILE A 384 -7.93 28.88 8.57
CA ILE A 384 -8.13 29.37 9.95
C ILE A 384 -9.62 29.66 10.11
N TRP A 385 -10.24 29.08 11.14
CA TRP A 385 -11.67 29.24 11.41
C TRP A 385 -11.92 29.88 12.78
N GLY A 386 -13.05 30.58 12.88
CA GLY A 386 -13.48 31.30 14.07
C GLY A 386 -14.96 31.63 13.99
N ASN A 387 -15.34 32.88 14.24
CA ASN A 387 -16.55 33.47 13.64
C ASN A 387 -16.31 33.99 12.20
N PHE A 388 -15.39 33.33 11.49
CA PHE A 388 -14.94 33.69 10.15
C PHE A 388 -14.29 32.48 9.48
N LEU A 389 -14.01 32.60 8.18
CA LEU A 389 -13.14 31.70 7.43
C LEU A 389 -12.04 32.51 6.73
N LEU A 390 -10.79 32.19 7.04
CA LEU A 390 -9.61 32.60 6.26
C LEU A 390 -9.00 31.38 5.57
N GLN A 391 -8.52 31.60 4.35
CA GLN A 391 -7.73 30.63 3.60
C GLN A 391 -6.46 31.27 3.02
N SER A 392 -5.35 30.51 2.96
CA SER A 392 -4.07 30.94 2.39
C SER A 392 -3.34 29.74 1.77
N TYR A 393 -2.64 29.94 0.65
CA TYR A 393 -1.86 28.91 -0.06
C TYR A 393 -0.34 29.02 0.17
N ASP A 394 0.12 30.15 0.70
CA ASP A 394 1.52 30.49 0.97
C ASP A 394 1.80 30.73 2.47
N SER A 395 0.75 30.89 3.29
CA SER A 395 0.78 31.35 4.69
C SER A 395 1.18 32.82 4.88
N GLU A 396 1.18 33.61 3.81
CA GLU A 396 1.48 35.06 3.81
C GLU A 396 0.25 35.88 3.36
N ASN A 397 -0.37 35.50 2.25
CA ASN A 397 -1.54 36.16 1.68
C ASN A 397 -2.83 35.46 2.13
N PHE A 398 -3.73 36.21 2.78
CA PHE A 398 -4.95 35.66 3.36
C PHE A 398 -6.21 36.16 2.65
N ILE A 399 -7.11 35.22 2.32
CA ILE A 399 -8.40 35.47 1.69
C ILE A 399 -9.51 35.19 2.72
N TYR A 400 -10.33 36.19 3.01
CA TYR A 400 -11.54 36.11 3.81
C TYR A 400 -12.74 35.70 2.93
N LEU A 401 -13.50 34.70 3.36
CA LEU A 401 -14.73 34.26 2.70
C LEU A 401 -15.94 35.01 3.28
N ALA A 402 -16.58 35.84 2.47
CA ALA A 402 -17.62 36.77 2.92
C ALA A 402 -19.02 36.15 3.04
N ASP A 403 -19.25 35.01 2.37
CA ASP A 403 -20.50 34.23 2.44
C ASP A 403 -20.79 33.64 3.84
N PHE A 404 -19.79 33.54 4.72
CA PHE A 404 -19.97 32.95 6.06
C PHE A 404 -20.40 34.02 7.10
N PRO A 405 -21.51 33.81 7.84
CA PRO A 405 -22.05 34.79 8.77
C PRO A 405 -21.17 34.98 10.01
N LYS A 406 -20.68 36.20 10.20
CA LYS A 406 -19.84 36.68 11.32
C LYS A 406 -20.48 36.55 12.71
N GLU A 407 -21.78 36.31 12.77
CA GLU A 407 -22.57 36.08 13.98
C GLU A 407 -22.47 34.62 14.48
N LEU A 408 -22.05 33.67 13.64
CA LEU A 408 -21.93 32.25 14.00
C LEU A 408 -20.47 31.88 14.27
N PHE A 409 -20.22 31.06 15.30
CA PHE A 409 -18.90 30.49 15.59
C PHE A 409 -18.77 29.08 15.00
N ILE A 410 -17.64 28.81 14.34
CA ILE A 410 -17.28 27.49 13.82
C ILE A 410 -16.66 26.66 14.95
N LYS A 411 -17.25 25.49 15.17
CA LYS A 411 -16.94 24.54 16.24
C LYS A 411 -15.86 23.55 15.80
N TYR A 412 -16.01 22.97 14.61
CA TYR A 412 -14.99 22.16 13.96
C TYR A 412 -15.17 22.11 12.43
N LEU A 413 -14.08 21.78 11.73
CA LEU A 413 -14.07 21.47 10.30
C LEU A 413 -13.86 19.98 10.06
N VAL A 414 -14.34 19.50 8.91
CA VAL A 414 -14.09 18.16 8.35
C VAL A 414 -13.65 18.34 6.90
N ASN A 415 -12.64 17.61 6.44
CA ASN A 415 -12.08 17.74 5.09
C ASN A 415 -11.99 16.36 4.42
N SER A 416 -12.32 16.25 3.13
CA SER A 416 -12.11 15.04 2.32
C SER A 416 -10.65 14.87 1.86
N PHE A 417 -9.86 15.95 1.99
CA PHE A 417 -8.51 16.13 1.44
C PHE A 417 -8.43 16.00 -0.08
N LEU A 418 -9.59 16.02 -0.75
CA LEU A 418 -9.80 15.99 -2.20
C LEU A 418 -10.60 17.22 -2.67
N GLY A 419 -10.61 18.29 -1.86
CA GLY A 419 -11.18 19.59 -2.15
C GLY A 419 -12.57 19.85 -1.57
N ASP A 420 -13.12 18.97 -0.73
CA ASP A 420 -14.46 19.11 -0.15
C ASP A 420 -14.38 19.29 1.36
N ILE A 421 -14.99 20.36 1.89
CA ILE A 421 -14.91 20.75 3.30
C ILE A 421 -16.33 20.94 3.86
N ALA A 422 -16.59 20.28 5.00
CA ALA A 422 -17.80 20.45 5.79
C ALA A 422 -17.48 21.20 7.09
N ILE A 423 -18.39 22.06 7.50
CA ILE A 423 -18.23 23.03 8.57
C ILE A 423 -19.38 22.84 9.55
N VAL A 424 -19.08 22.68 10.84
CA VAL A 424 -20.10 22.59 11.90
C VAL A 424 -19.98 23.80 12.82
N THR A 425 -21.10 24.48 13.05
CA THR A 425 -21.17 25.65 13.95
C THR A 425 -21.46 25.26 15.39
N GLU A 426 -21.26 26.18 16.34
CA GLU A 426 -21.68 26.01 17.74
C GLU A 426 -23.21 25.88 17.89
N THR A 427 -23.96 26.33 16.88
CA THR A 427 -25.42 26.18 16.72
C THR A 427 -25.84 24.91 15.96
N GLU A 428 -24.93 23.95 15.75
CA GLU A 428 -25.16 22.67 15.03
C GLU A 428 -25.60 22.78 13.55
N GLU A 429 -25.44 23.96 12.95
CA GLU A 429 -25.63 24.15 11.50
C GLU A 429 -24.50 23.50 10.72
N ILE A 430 -24.83 22.90 9.57
CA ILE A 430 -23.88 22.30 8.64
C ILE A 430 -23.75 23.19 7.39
N TRP A 431 -22.53 23.63 7.12
CA TRP A 431 -22.17 24.39 5.92
C TRP A 431 -21.12 23.62 5.11
N TYR A 432 -21.01 23.92 3.81
CA TYR A 432 -20.10 23.27 2.86
C TYR A 432 -19.32 24.30 2.05
N LEU A 433 -18.02 24.03 1.87
CA LEU A 433 -17.11 24.79 1.02
C LEU A 433 -16.40 23.80 0.09
N GLN A 434 -16.21 24.21 -1.17
CA GLN A 434 -15.37 23.49 -2.12
C GLN A 434 -14.10 24.29 -2.43
N GLU A 435 -12.96 23.62 -2.42
CA GLU A 435 -11.65 24.21 -2.69
C GLU A 435 -11.58 24.85 -4.08
N GLY A 436 -10.92 26.01 -4.14
CA GLY A 436 -10.89 26.85 -5.34
C GLY A 436 -12.22 27.54 -5.64
N SER A 437 -13.28 27.31 -4.85
CA SER A 437 -14.46 28.17 -4.77
C SER A 437 -14.33 29.12 -3.58
N TYR A 438 -15.02 30.25 -3.67
CA TYR A 438 -15.12 31.22 -2.58
C TYR A 438 -16.48 31.15 -1.86
N ARG A 439 -17.46 30.48 -2.47
CA ARG A 439 -18.83 30.40 -1.97
C ARG A 439 -19.00 29.34 -0.89
N VAL A 440 -19.74 29.70 0.15
CA VAL A 440 -20.03 28.82 1.29
C VAL A 440 -21.52 28.51 1.32
N TYR A 441 -21.88 27.23 1.25
CA TYR A 441 -23.26 26.76 1.09
C TYR A 441 -23.81 26.23 2.41
N LYS A 442 -24.86 26.87 2.95
CA LYS A 442 -25.61 26.33 4.10
C LYS A 442 -26.42 25.10 3.68
N LEU A 443 -26.05 23.92 4.19
CA LEU A 443 -26.75 22.66 3.94
C LEU A 443 -27.89 22.44 4.95
N PHE A 444 -27.64 22.71 6.23
CA PHE A 444 -28.58 22.48 7.32
C PHE A 444 -28.57 23.64 8.34
N PRO A 445 -29.73 24.19 8.73
CA PRO A 445 -31.03 24.05 8.08
C PRO A 445 -31.06 24.75 6.71
N SER A 446 -31.76 24.17 5.73
CA SER A 446 -31.98 24.79 4.40
C SER A 446 -33.25 24.27 3.73
N LYS A 447 -33.79 25.02 2.77
CA LYS A 447 -34.90 24.57 1.90
C LYS A 447 -34.59 23.26 1.17
N GLY A 448 -33.33 23.04 0.81
CA GLY A 448 -32.90 21.79 0.17
C GLY A 448 -33.03 20.60 1.13
N TRP A 449 -32.68 20.80 2.40
CA TRP A 449 -32.87 19.82 3.47
C TRP A 449 -34.35 19.59 3.79
N GLU A 450 -35.16 20.65 3.89
CA GLU A 450 -36.62 20.56 4.12
C GLU A 450 -37.34 19.74 3.05
N VAL A 451 -36.98 19.93 1.77
CA VAL A 451 -37.50 19.12 0.66
C VAL A 451 -37.01 17.68 0.76
N TYR A 452 -35.71 17.46 1.02
CA TYR A 452 -35.13 16.13 1.09
C TYR A 452 -35.70 15.30 2.26
N ILE A 453 -35.78 15.86 3.47
CA ILE A 453 -36.34 15.17 4.64
C ILE A 453 -37.82 14.84 4.42
N SER A 454 -38.60 15.73 3.80
CA SER A 454 -40.00 15.48 3.46
C SER A 454 -40.14 14.28 2.51
N LEU A 455 -39.26 14.16 1.51
CA LEU A 455 -39.21 13.00 0.61
C LEU A 455 -38.85 11.71 1.36
N GLN A 456 -37.87 11.75 2.27
CA GLN A 456 -37.46 10.59 3.08
C GLN A 456 -38.55 10.11 4.05
N MET A 457 -39.28 11.04 4.66
CA MET A 457 -40.41 10.71 5.56
C MET A 457 -41.59 10.11 4.78
N MET A 458 -41.88 10.60 3.57
CA MET A 458 -42.88 9.96 2.68
C MET A 458 -42.43 8.57 2.20
N GLN A 459 -41.12 8.32 2.09
CA GLN A 459 -40.55 7.01 1.79
C GLN A 459 -40.45 6.07 3.02
N GLN A 460 -40.88 6.52 4.21
CA GLN A 460 -40.79 5.76 5.48
C GLN A 460 -39.36 5.28 5.81
N SER A 461 -38.36 6.11 5.45
CA SER A 461 -36.94 5.79 5.56
C SER A 461 -36.49 5.69 7.03
N SER A 462 -35.92 4.54 7.42
CA SER A 462 -35.47 4.25 8.80
C SER A 462 -34.24 5.04 9.26
N LEU A 463 -33.63 5.84 8.36
CA LEU A 463 -32.45 6.66 8.62
C LEU A 463 -32.78 8.07 9.16
N TYR A 464 -34.07 8.36 9.34
CA TYR A 464 -34.60 9.69 9.69
C TYR A 464 -35.72 9.58 10.74
N ALA A 465 -35.87 10.59 11.59
CA ALA A 465 -36.90 10.64 12.61
C ALA A 465 -37.37 12.09 12.86
N PRO A 466 -38.56 12.31 13.46
CA PRO A 466 -39.04 13.67 13.80
C PRO A 466 -38.19 14.39 14.85
N ASN A 467 -37.45 13.63 15.67
CA ASN A 467 -36.52 14.15 16.66
C ASN A 467 -35.19 13.39 16.52
N GLU A 468 -34.12 14.13 16.24
CA GLU A 468 -32.79 13.60 15.97
C GLU A 468 -31.70 14.51 16.53
N THR A 469 -30.53 13.95 16.87
CA THR A 469 -29.38 14.73 17.35
C THR A 469 -28.10 14.28 16.67
N MET A 470 -27.34 15.23 16.12
CA MET A 470 -26.06 14.96 15.46
C MET A 470 -24.98 14.61 16.49
N VAL A 471 -24.43 13.40 16.38
CA VAL A 471 -23.36 12.93 17.28
C VAL A 471 -22.00 13.34 16.74
N THR A 472 -21.73 13.08 15.46
CA THR A 472 -20.53 13.53 14.74
C THR A 472 -20.77 13.62 13.23
N LEU A 473 -19.87 14.29 12.51
CA LEU A 473 -19.84 14.45 11.06
C LEU A 473 -18.41 14.13 10.58
N PHE A 474 -18.25 13.27 9.57
CA PHE A 474 -16.93 12.83 9.06
C PHE A 474 -16.95 12.49 7.56
N TYR A 475 -15.80 12.55 6.89
CA TYR A 475 -15.65 12.10 5.49
C TYR A 475 -15.14 10.65 5.43
N GLU A 476 -15.69 9.86 4.51
CA GLU A 476 -15.16 8.56 4.10
C GLU A 476 -14.88 8.59 2.59
N GLU A 477 -13.59 8.59 2.21
CA GLU A 477 -13.09 9.10 0.91
C GLU A 477 -13.66 10.49 0.56
N ARG A 478 -14.57 10.56 -0.43
CA ARG A 478 -15.22 11.81 -0.88
C ARG A 478 -16.61 12.00 -0.26
N ASN A 479 -17.16 10.96 0.38
CA ASN A 479 -18.54 10.95 0.83
C ASN A 479 -18.65 11.50 2.26
N LEU A 480 -19.55 12.46 2.47
CA LEU A 480 -19.81 13.05 3.78
C LEU A 480 -20.82 12.17 4.54
N TYR A 481 -20.46 11.66 5.72
CA TYR A 481 -21.31 10.85 6.58
C TYR A 481 -21.63 11.56 7.89
N GLN A 482 -22.87 11.39 8.34
CA GLN A 482 -23.38 11.89 9.61
C GLN A 482 -23.70 10.70 10.52
N LEU A 483 -23.26 10.75 11.78
CA LEU A 483 -23.70 9.83 12.82
C LEU A 483 -24.77 10.52 13.66
N VAL A 484 -25.96 9.93 13.73
CA VAL A 484 -27.16 10.59 14.27
C VAL A 484 -27.85 9.69 15.26
N TYR A 485 -28.23 10.24 16.41
CA TYR A 485 -29.10 9.59 17.37
C TYR A 485 -30.56 9.91 17.05
N LEU A 486 -31.35 8.88 16.73
CA LEU A 486 -32.76 8.99 16.36
C LEU A 486 -33.65 8.61 17.54
N VAL A 487 -34.69 9.40 17.80
CA VAL A 487 -35.67 9.15 18.87
C VAL A 487 -37.05 8.91 18.26
N ASN A 488 -37.53 7.66 18.31
CA ASN A 488 -38.81 7.25 17.73
C ASN A 488 -39.70 6.55 18.78
N GLY A 489 -40.38 7.36 19.59
CA GLY A 489 -41.22 6.87 20.68
C GLY A 489 -40.41 6.16 21.78
N GLN A 490 -40.61 4.85 21.93
CA GLN A 490 -39.85 4.02 22.88
C GLN A 490 -38.56 3.44 22.29
N GLN A 491 -38.37 3.47 20.97
CA GLN A 491 -37.15 2.99 20.32
C GLN A 491 -36.23 4.16 20.00
N SER A 492 -34.96 4.01 20.38
CA SER A 492 -33.91 4.98 20.09
C SER A 492 -32.67 4.27 19.58
N GLN A 493 -32.09 4.78 18.49
CA GLN A 493 -31.00 4.11 17.77
C GLN A 493 -29.97 5.11 17.28
N LEU A 494 -28.71 4.70 17.26
CA LEU A 494 -27.60 5.46 16.69
C LEU A 494 -27.33 4.95 15.26
N VAL A 495 -27.41 5.84 14.27
CA VAL A 495 -27.41 5.47 12.84
C VAL A 495 -26.41 6.32 12.06
N LYS A 496 -25.57 5.65 11.27
CA LYS A 496 -24.74 6.29 10.23
C LYS A 496 -25.55 6.46 8.95
N ARG A 497 -25.61 7.68 8.41
CA ARG A 497 -26.25 7.98 7.12
C ARG A 497 -25.36 8.87 6.25
N LEU A 498 -25.52 8.74 4.93
CA LEU A 498 -24.88 9.60 3.94
C LEU A 498 -25.55 10.99 3.97
N VAL A 499 -24.77 12.07 3.97
CA VAL A 499 -25.27 13.42 3.71
C VAL A 499 -25.39 13.60 2.20
N PRO A 500 -26.59 13.84 1.64
CA PRO A 500 -26.83 13.85 0.19
C PRO A 500 -26.45 15.19 -0.45
N LEU A 501 -25.19 15.59 -0.30
CA LEU A 501 -24.62 16.89 -0.65
C LEU A 501 -25.10 17.45 -1.99
N GLU A 502 -24.92 16.70 -3.08
CA GLU A 502 -25.27 17.15 -4.43
C GLU A 502 -26.78 17.32 -4.63
N GLN A 503 -27.61 16.50 -3.95
CA GLN A 503 -29.07 16.60 -4.00
C GLN A 503 -29.55 17.86 -3.27
N LEU A 504 -28.97 18.16 -2.10
CA LEU A 504 -29.28 19.36 -1.31
C LEU A 504 -28.97 20.64 -2.09
N LEU A 505 -27.77 20.73 -2.68
CA LEU A 505 -27.35 21.88 -3.49
C LEU A 505 -28.22 22.04 -4.74
N MET A 506 -28.56 20.94 -5.42
CA MET A 506 -29.47 20.96 -6.58
C MET A 506 -30.89 21.44 -6.20
N TYR A 507 -31.46 20.97 -5.08
CA TYR A 507 -32.76 21.44 -4.58
C TYR A 507 -32.71 22.91 -4.13
N GLN A 508 -31.61 23.35 -3.51
CA GLN A 508 -31.38 24.73 -3.12
C GLN A 508 -31.26 25.67 -4.34
N GLN A 509 -30.67 25.20 -5.45
CA GLN A 509 -30.64 25.94 -6.72
C GLN A 509 -32.04 26.06 -7.34
N LEU A 510 -32.77 24.93 -7.45
CA LEU A 510 -34.10 24.89 -8.07
C LEU A 510 -35.15 25.72 -7.31
N SER A 511 -35.14 25.67 -5.97
CA SER A 511 -36.13 26.35 -5.11
C SER A 511 -36.00 27.89 -5.09
N ASN A 512 -34.89 28.45 -5.59
CA ASN A 512 -34.63 29.89 -5.52
C ASN A 512 -34.75 30.65 -6.86
N ARG A 513 -34.76 29.98 -8.02
CA ARG A 513 -34.82 30.64 -9.35
C ARG A 513 -35.61 29.87 -10.41
N TYR A 514 -36.93 29.85 -10.28
CA TYR A 514 -37.84 29.55 -11.38
C TYR A 514 -38.49 30.83 -11.93
N LEU A 515 -38.78 30.84 -13.23
CA LEU A 515 -39.54 31.87 -13.93
C LEU A 515 -40.79 31.20 -14.52
N LEU A 516 -41.93 31.90 -14.51
CA LEU A 516 -43.12 31.48 -15.23
C LEU A 516 -43.07 32.10 -16.64
N GLN A 517 -42.72 31.28 -17.62
CA GLN A 517 -42.63 31.70 -19.02
C GLN A 517 -43.97 31.44 -19.70
N GLN A 518 -44.57 32.47 -20.33
CA GLN A 518 -45.85 32.29 -21.01
C GLN A 518 -45.64 31.65 -22.39
N GLN A 519 -46.16 30.45 -22.57
CA GLN A 519 -46.04 29.67 -23.80
C GLN A 519 -47.44 29.43 -24.39
N GLY A 520 -47.96 30.46 -25.06
CA GLY A 520 -49.34 30.53 -25.51
C GLY A 520 -50.32 30.84 -24.37
N SER A 521 -51.35 30.02 -24.21
CA SER A 521 -52.38 30.14 -23.16
C SER A 521 -51.95 29.63 -21.78
N HIS A 522 -50.77 29.01 -21.66
CA HIS A 522 -50.30 28.38 -20.42
C HIS A 522 -48.97 28.97 -19.95
N LEU A 523 -48.81 29.04 -18.62
CA LEU A 523 -47.55 29.39 -17.97
C LEU A 523 -46.74 28.10 -17.77
N THR A 524 -45.53 28.03 -18.32
CA THR A 524 -44.60 26.92 -18.14
C THR A 524 -43.47 27.32 -17.17
N LEU A 525 -43.04 26.38 -16.34
CA LEU A 525 -41.93 26.60 -15.40
C LEU A 525 -40.60 26.53 -16.15
N SER A 526 -39.89 27.65 -16.18
CA SER A 526 -38.59 27.83 -16.86
C SER A 526 -37.53 28.11 -15.80
N PHE A 527 -36.57 27.20 -15.63
CA PHE A 527 -35.54 27.29 -14.59
C PHE A 527 -34.27 27.95 -15.14
N THR A 528 -33.70 28.91 -14.40
CA THR A 528 -32.44 29.54 -14.82
C THR A 528 -31.27 28.58 -14.59
N ASN A 529 -30.77 27.93 -15.65
CA ASN A 529 -29.55 27.14 -15.55
C ASN A 529 -28.35 28.05 -15.27
N LEU A 530 -27.60 27.74 -14.20
CA LEU A 530 -26.39 28.48 -13.81
C LEU A 530 -25.10 27.77 -14.27
N CYS A 531 -25.18 26.51 -14.71
CA CYS A 531 -24.02 25.78 -15.22
C CYS A 531 -23.61 26.28 -16.62
N PRO A 532 -22.35 26.70 -16.84
CA PRO A 532 -21.89 27.24 -18.13
C PRO A 532 -21.76 26.20 -19.27
N PHE A 533 -21.84 24.90 -18.98
CA PHE A 533 -21.82 23.82 -19.97
C PHE A 533 -23.04 22.89 -19.80
N THR A 534 -23.29 22.00 -20.77
CA THR A 534 -24.28 20.91 -20.65
C THR A 534 -23.66 19.58 -20.26
N VAL A 535 -22.46 19.30 -20.75
CA VAL A 535 -21.78 18.01 -20.57
C VAL A 535 -20.27 18.24 -20.47
N MET A 536 -19.66 17.65 -19.45
CA MET A 536 -18.21 17.47 -19.33
C MET A 536 -17.85 15.99 -19.55
N HIS A 537 -16.85 15.75 -20.40
CA HIS A 537 -16.24 14.43 -20.61
C HIS A 537 -14.71 14.53 -20.62
N LEU A 538 -14.04 13.52 -20.08
CA LEU A 538 -12.60 13.34 -20.27
C LEU A 538 -12.35 12.43 -21.47
N ARG A 539 -11.31 12.72 -22.25
CA ARG A 539 -10.86 11.93 -23.40
C ARG A 539 -9.33 11.84 -23.40
N ASP A 540 -8.79 11.02 -24.30
CA ASP A 540 -7.36 10.90 -24.57
C ASP A 540 -6.51 10.60 -23.31
N LEU A 541 -7.12 9.90 -22.35
CA LEU A 541 -6.51 9.44 -21.10
C LEU A 541 -5.54 8.27 -21.39
N PRO A 542 -4.32 8.27 -20.83
CA PRO A 542 -3.36 7.19 -21.03
C PRO A 542 -3.69 5.97 -20.17
N ASN A 543 -3.09 4.82 -20.49
CA ASN A 543 -3.27 3.58 -19.74
C ASN A 543 -2.96 3.79 -18.24
N PRO A 544 -3.91 3.53 -17.33
CA PRO A 544 -3.79 3.94 -15.93
C PRO A 544 -2.73 3.16 -15.15
N GLN A 545 -2.27 1.96 -15.56
CA GLN A 545 -1.18 1.25 -14.85
C GLN A 545 0.06 2.15 -14.66
N ILE A 546 0.50 2.81 -15.73
CA ILE A 546 1.71 3.64 -15.78
C ILE A 546 1.74 4.67 -14.64
N TYR A 547 0.60 5.33 -14.40
CA TYR A 547 0.48 6.47 -13.49
C TYR A 547 -0.21 6.18 -12.16
N THR A 548 -1.04 5.13 -12.05
CA THR A 548 -1.69 4.74 -10.79
C THR A 548 -0.83 3.83 -9.92
N ARG A 549 0.13 3.13 -10.55
CA ARG A 549 1.02 2.13 -9.94
C ARG A 549 0.25 1.02 -9.20
N GLN A 550 -0.91 0.62 -9.74
CA GLN A 550 -1.77 -0.44 -9.20
C GLN A 550 -1.65 -1.71 -10.04
N GLU A 551 -1.00 -2.75 -9.49
CA GLU A 551 -1.09 -4.09 -10.05
C GLU A 551 -2.53 -4.60 -9.98
N ARG A 552 -3.03 -5.19 -11.07
CA ARG A 552 -4.38 -5.79 -11.12
C ARG A 552 -4.26 -7.25 -11.54
N TYR A 553 -4.95 -8.13 -10.82
CA TYR A 553 -5.03 -9.55 -11.11
C TYR A 553 -6.45 -9.91 -11.50
N ARG A 554 -6.61 -10.69 -12.57
CA ARG A 554 -7.84 -11.43 -12.84
C ARG A 554 -7.82 -12.69 -11.98
N ALA A 555 -8.95 -13.02 -11.38
CA ALA A 555 -9.17 -14.30 -10.72
C ALA A 555 -10.65 -14.64 -10.89
N LYS A 556 -10.95 -15.73 -11.59
CA LYS A 556 -12.33 -16.21 -11.74
C LYS A 556 -12.63 -17.24 -10.63
N PRO A 557 -13.86 -17.30 -10.10
CA PRO A 557 -14.23 -18.42 -9.25
C PRO A 557 -14.10 -19.73 -10.04
N PRO A 558 -13.69 -20.84 -9.40
CA PRO A 558 -13.53 -22.11 -10.08
C PRO A 558 -14.91 -22.66 -10.48
N ARG A 559 -14.96 -23.43 -11.58
CA ARG A 559 -16.20 -23.97 -12.11
C ARG A 559 -16.73 -25.05 -11.17
N VAL A 560 -17.87 -24.80 -10.53
CA VAL A 560 -18.59 -25.83 -9.77
C VAL A 560 -19.22 -26.81 -10.75
N LEU A 561 -19.14 -28.11 -10.45
CA LEU A 561 -19.75 -29.15 -11.27
C LEU A 561 -21.17 -29.51 -10.81
N GLU A 562 -21.53 -29.24 -9.55
CA GLU A 562 -22.85 -29.58 -8.99
C GLU A 562 -24.02 -29.15 -9.90
N PRO A 563 -25.06 -30.00 -10.08
CA PRO A 563 -26.19 -29.70 -10.98
C PRO A 563 -26.96 -28.40 -10.66
N SER A 564 -26.81 -27.89 -9.44
CA SER A 564 -27.35 -26.60 -8.98
C SER A 564 -26.68 -25.41 -9.65
N GLY A 565 -25.42 -25.53 -10.09
CA GLY A 565 -24.59 -24.44 -10.58
C GLY A 565 -24.15 -23.42 -9.52
N PHE A 566 -24.53 -23.60 -8.26
CA PHE A 566 -24.22 -22.70 -7.14
C PHE A 566 -22.96 -23.12 -6.39
N HIS A 567 -22.33 -22.16 -5.70
CA HIS A 567 -21.14 -22.41 -4.88
C HIS A 567 -21.50 -23.03 -3.53
N ASN A 568 -21.09 -24.28 -3.31
CA ASN A 568 -21.07 -24.91 -1.98
C ASN A 568 -19.88 -24.39 -1.14
N GLU A 569 -19.90 -24.66 0.17
CA GLU A 569 -18.86 -24.23 1.13
C GLU A 569 -17.44 -24.67 0.74
N ASN A 570 -17.27 -25.93 0.28
CA ASN A 570 -16.00 -26.45 -0.21
C ASN A 570 -15.45 -25.65 -1.40
N SER A 571 -16.31 -25.26 -2.35
CA SER A 571 -15.92 -24.49 -3.54
C SER A 571 -15.52 -23.06 -3.21
N LEU A 572 -16.14 -22.47 -2.18
CA LEU A 572 -15.77 -21.15 -1.65
C LEU A 572 -14.42 -21.24 -0.92
N ALA A 573 -14.19 -22.27 -0.10
CA ALA A 573 -12.92 -22.50 0.57
C ALA A 573 -11.76 -22.73 -0.43
N VAL A 574 -12.01 -23.49 -1.51
CA VAL A 574 -11.04 -23.64 -2.62
C VAL A 574 -10.74 -22.30 -3.29
N TYR A 575 -11.76 -21.49 -3.60
CA TYR A 575 -11.57 -20.18 -4.21
C TYR A 575 -10.78 -19.22 -3.28
N GLN A 576 -11.11 -19.17 -2.00
CA GLN A 576 -10.38 -18.40 -0.98
C GLN A 576 -8.91 -18.82 -0.91
N GLY A 577 -8.64 -20.13 -0.86
CA GLY A 577 -7.29 -20.69 -0.85
C GLY A 577 -6.47 -20.31 -2.09
N LEU A 578 -7.09 -20.28 -3.27
CA LEU A 578 -6.46 -19.85 -4.52
C LEU A 578 -6.15 -18.35 -4.51
N VAL A 579 -7.10 -17.50 -4.11
CA VAL A 579 -6.88 -16.04 -4.02
C VAL A 579 -5.78 -15.71 -3.01
N TYR A 580 -5.79 -16.36 -1.84
CA TYR A 580 -4.71 -16.25 -0.86
C TYR A 580 -3.36 -16.68 -1.43
N TYR A 581 -3.31 -17.83 -2.13
CA TYR A 581 -2.07 -18.35 -2.71
C TYR A 581 -1.51 -17.45 -3.83
N LEU A 582 -2.36 -16.87 -4.68
CA LEU A 582 -1.96 -15.92 -5.73
C LEU A 582 -1.35 -14.64 -5.14
N LEU A 583 -1.97 -14.07 -4.11
CA LEU A 583 -1.47 -12.89 -3.40
C LEU A 583 -0.19 -13.21 -2.60
N TRP A 584 -0.07 -14.42 -2.06
CA TRP A 584 1.17 -14.93 -1.45
C TRP A 584 2.30 -15.09 -2.48
N LEU A 585 2.01 -15.58 -3.70
CA LEU A 585 3.00 -15.64 -4.78
C LEU A 585 3.51 -14.24 -5.16
N HIS A 586 2.62 -13.26 -5.31
CA HIS A 586 2.99 -11.85 -5.53
C HIS A 586 3.96 -11.36 -4.44
N SER A 587 3.60 -11.57 -3.17
CA SER A 587 4.40 -11.08 -2.04
C SER A 587 5.78 -11.73 -1.89
N LYS A 588 5.98 -12.94 -2.44
CA LYS A 588 7.27 -13.63 -2.52
C LYS A 588 8.06 -13.32 -3.80
N TYR A 589 7.52 -12.49 -4.70
CA TYR A 589 8.08 -12.29 -6.04
C TYR A 589 9.31 -11.35 -6.09
N ASN A 590 9.70 -10.72 -4.97
CA ASN A 590 10.85 -9.82 -4.90
C ASN A 590 12.19 -10.59 -4.93
N LYS A 591 12.56 -11.13 -6.10
CA LYS A 591 13.84 -11.80 -6.38
C LYS A 591 14.85 -10.86 -7.04
N PRO A 592 16.17 -11.01 -6.81
CA PRO A 592 17.17 -10.17 -7.48
C PRO A 592 17.34 -10.45 -8.98
N TYR A 593 17.03 -11.67 -9.42
CA TYR A 593 17.21 -12.12 -10.79
C TYR A 593 16.02 -11.76 -11.70
N ALA A 594 16.26 -11.75 -13.01
CA ALA A 594 15.24 -11.56 -14.03
C ALA A 594 14.55 -12.88 -14.41
N ASP A 595 13.21 -12.94 -14.28
CA ASP A 595 12.38 -13.94 -14.94
C ASP A 595 12.05 -13.52 -16.38
N PRO A 596 11.84 -14.43 -17.36
CA PRO A 596 11.41 -14.06 -18.71
C PRO A 596 9.99 -13.44 -18.81
N VAL A 597 9.17 -13.56 -17.76
CA VAL A 597 7.83 -12.97 -17.64
C VAL A 597 7.63 -12.58 -16.18
N HIS A 598 7.36 -11.30 -15.90
CA HIS A 598 7.34 -10.74 -14.54
C HIS A 598 6.01 -10.93 -13.78
N ASP A 599 5.32 -12.04 -14.07
CA ASP A 599 4.07 -12.42 -13.40
C ASP A 599 4.33 -13.50 -12.34
N SER A 600 3.93 -13.20 -11.10
CA SER A 600 3.94 -14.14 -9.99
C SER A 600 3.04 -15.36 -10.21
N THR A 601 1.98 -15.26 -11.03
CA THR A 601 1.07 -16.39 -11.32
C THR A 601 1.65 -17.33 -12.38
N TRP A 602 2.52 -16.85 -13.28
CA TRP A 602 3.10 -17.66 -14.35
C TRP A 602 3.85 -18.88 -13.81
N ARG A 603 4.68 -18.71 -12.78
CA ARG A 603 5.43 -19.83 -12.16
C ARG A 603 4.51 -20.93 -11.59
N TRP A 604 3.30 -20.60 -11.15
CA TRP A 604 2.30 -21.58 -10.68
C TRP A 604 1.80 -22.46 -11.84
N TRP A 605 1.46 -21.85 -12.98
CA TRP A 605 1.00 -22.60 -14.15
C TRP A 605 2.11 -23.26 -14.96
N LYS A 606 3.29 -22.67 -15.09
CA LYS A 606 4.42 -23.27 -15.83
C LYS A 606 4.68 -24.70 -15.37
N ASN A 607 4.62 -24.92 -14.06
CA ASN A 607 4.87 -26.18 -13.39
C ASN A 607 3.62 -27.09 -13.30
N LYS A 608 2.49 -26.68 -13.89
CA LYS A 608 1.18 -27.37 -13.83
C LYS A 608 0.45 -27.48 -15.18
N LYS A 609 0.88 -26.78 -16.23
CA LYS A 609 0.25 -26.80 -17.56
C LYS A 609 0.32 -28.20 -18.21
N GLN A 610 1.34 -28.99 -17.88
CA GLN A 610 1.43 -30.39 -18.28
C GLN A 610 0.33 -31.29 -17.64
N ASP A 611 -0.23 -30.88 -16.51
CA ASP A 611 -1.34 -31.58 -15.84
C ASP A 611 -2.73 -31.04 -16.25
N GLN A 612 -2.80 -29.99 -17.09
CA GLN A 612 -4.04 -29.27 -17.40
C GLN A 612 -5.10 -30.19 -18.00
N ASP A 613 -4.74 -30.98 -19.01
CA ASP A 613 -5.64 -31.92 -19.67
C ASP A 613 -6.11 -33.04 -18.72
N TYR A 614 -5.27 -33.44 -17.76
CA TYR A 614 -5.62 -34.43 -16.74
C TYR A 614 -6.67 -33.89 -15.76
N TYR A 615 -6.50 -32.66 -15.27
CA TYR A 615 -7.50 -32.03 -14.39
C TYR A 615 -8.78 -31.64 -15.14
N PHE A 616 -8.71 -31.37 -16.45
CA PHE A 616 -9.89 -31.20 -17.30
C PHE A 616 -10.62 -32.52 -17.55
N TYR A 617 -9.89 -33.62 -17.79
CA TYR A 617 -10.46 -34.96 -17.91
C TYR A 617 -11.17 -35.39 -16.62
N LEU A 618 -10.55 -35.21 -15.46
CA LEU A 618 -11.17 -35.52 -14.16
C LEU A 618 -12.45 -34.71 -13.94
N ALA A 619 -12.46 -33.43 -14.27
CA ALA A 619 -13.66 -32.60 -14.16
C ALA A 619 -14.77 -33.04 -15.11
N SER A 620 -14.44 -33.33 -16.37
CA SER A 620 -15.40 -33.80 -17.39
C SER A 620 -16.03 -35.14 -17.03
N ASN A 621 -15.31 -35.98 -16.27
CA ASN A 621 -15.78 -37.27 -15.77
C ASN A 621 -16.31 -37.22 -14.32
N TRP A 622 -16.54 -36.01 -13.76
CA TRP A 622 -17.10 -35.83 -12.41
C TRP A 622 -16.26 -36.44 -11.28
N GLN A 623 -14.95 -36.56 -11.51
CA GLN A 623 -13.94 -37.14 -10.61
C GLN A 623 -12.97 -36.09 -10.02
N SER A 624 -13.25 -34.80 -10.22
CA SER A 624 -12.50 -33.72 -9.57
C SER A 624 -12.73 -33.71 -8.06
N ALA A 625 -11.66 -33.65 -7.26
CA ALA A 625 -11.77 -33.51 -5.81
C ALA A 625 -12.62 -32.28 -5.42
N GLY A 626 -13.65 -32.49 -4.59
CA GLY A 626 -14.55 -31.42 -4.13
C GLY A 626 -15.60 -30.92 -5.15
N ASN A 627 -15.82 -31.63 -6.27
CA ASN A 627 -16.77 -31.25 -7.33
C ASN A 627 -16.47 -29.87 -8.00
N VAL A 628 -15.19 -29.50 -8.08
CA VAL A 628 -14.73 -28.17 -8.51
C VAL A 628 -13.59 -28.29 -9.52
N HIS A 629 -13.67 -27.51 -10.61
CA HIS A 629 -12.63 -27.44 -11.64
C HIS A 629 -12.01 -26.04 -11.72
N ILE A 630 -10.69 -25.98 -11.57
CA ILE A 630 -9.90 -24.75 -11.64
C ILE A 630 -9.46 -24.54 -13.09
N ASP A 631 -10.11 -23.58 -13.74
CA ASP A 631 -9.80 -23.15 -15.10
C ASP A 631 -8.52 -22.29 -15.08
N MET A 632 -7.37 -22.92 -15.34
CA MET A 632 -6.06 -22.32 -15.09
C MET A 632 -5.79 -21.07 -15.93
N ASP A 633 -6.11 -21.06 -17.23
CA ASP A 633 -5.78 -19.94 -18.14
C ASP A 633 -6.54 -18.61 -17.83
N ASN A 634 -7.22 -18.50 -16.68
CA ASN A 634 -8.10 -17.37 -16.32
C ASN A 634 -7.66 -16.53 -15.09
N TYR A 635 -6.50 -16.80 -14.47
CA TYR A 635 -5.98 -16.03 -13.32
C TYR A 635 -4.74 -15.16 -13.66
N GLU A 636 -4.80 -14.42 -14.77
CA GLU A 636 -3.69 -13.62 -15.29
C GLU A 636 -3.49 -12.29 -14.55
N LYS A 637 -2.26 -11.75 -14.55
CA LYS A 637 -2.02 -10.33 -14.23
C LYS A 637 -2.37 -9.45 -15.44
N ILE A 638 -3.07 -8.34 -15.19
CA ILE A 638 -3.60 -7.44 -16.22
C ILE A 638 -2.63 -6.27 -16.42
N TYR A 639 -2.09 -6.16 -17.63
CA TYR A 639 -1.06 -5.17 -18.01
C TYR A 639 -1.58 -4.08 -18.97
N ASP A 640 -2.70 -4.33 -19.66
CA ASP A 640 -3.20 -3.59 -20.83
C ASP A 640 -4.50 -2.81 -20.56
N LEU A 641 -4.69 -2.26 -19.36
CA LEU A 641 -5.96 -1.64 -18.98
C LEU A 641 -6.17 -0.32 -19.72
N LYS A 642 -7.42 -0.08 -20.16
CA LYS A 642 -7.86 1.18 -20.75
C LYS A 642 -8.52 2.07 -19.69
N ALA A 643 -8.37 3.39 -19.82
CA ALA A 643 -8.95 4.34 -18.88
C ALA A 643 -10.49 4.40 -19.00
N GLU A 644 -11.17 4.47 -17.84
CA GLU A 644 -12.64 4.37 -17.72
C GLU A 644 -13.33 5.75 -17.86
N TYR A 645 -12.80 6.64 -18.71
CA TYR A 645 -13.23 8.05 -18.90
C TYR A 645 -13.20 8.94 -17.63
N GLU A 646 -12.50 8.52 -16.57
CA GLU A 646 -12.26 9.31 -15.36
C GLU A 646 -10.75 9.51 -15.11
N LEU A 647 -10.40 10.57 -14.37
CA LEU A 647 -9.04 10.78 -13.89
C LEU A 647 -8.71 9.76 -12.77
N PRO A 648 -7.45 9.28 -12.69
CA PRO A 648 -7.04 8.32 -11.69
C PRO A 648 -7.11 8.89 -10.26
N LYS A 649 -7.37 8.04 -9.25
CA LYS A 649 -7.38 8.43 -7.82
C LYS A 649 -6.05 9.04 -7.32
N ARG A 650 -4.95 8.81 -8.02
CA ARG A 650 -3.62 9.42 -7.81
C ARG A 650 -2.75 9.26 -9.05
N ILE A 651 -1.82 10.18 -9.26
CA ILE A 651 -0.80 10.14 -10.32
C ILE A 651 0.58 10.07 -9.66
N PHE A 652 1.46 9.19 -10.15
CA PHE A 652 2.88 9.19 -9.84
C PHE A 652 3.68 9.71 -11.05
N LEU A 653 4.65 10.60 -10.81
CA LEU A 653 5.59 11.09 -11.83
C LEU A 653 7.04 10.79 -11.41
N ASP A 654 7.76 10.12 -12.31
CA ASP A 654 9.22 10.01 -12.32
C ASP A 654 9.81 11.28 -12.95
N LYS A 655 11.14 11.41 -12.91
CA LYS A 655 11.87 12.57 -13.38
C LYS A 655 11.60 12.88 -14.86
N GLY A 656 11.20 14.11 -15.15
CA GLY A 656 10.89 14.59 -16.51
C GLY A 656 9.68 13.90 -17.16
N SER A 657 8.92 13.09 -16.42
CA SER A 657 7.74 12.42 -16.96
C SER A 657 6.54 13.36 -17.00
N SER A 658 5.59 13.10 -17.92
CA SER A 658 4.42 13.95 -18.14
C SER A 658 3.12 13.16 -18.28
N TYR A 659 2.08 13.58 -17.58
CA TYR A 659 0.71 13.07 -17.73
C TYR A 659 -0.10 14.02 -18.62
N ARG A 660 -0.67 13.50 -19.71
CA ARG A 660 -1.50 14.27 -20.66
C ARG A 660 -2.87 13.65 -20.83
N PHE A 661 -3.91 14.49 -20.91
CA PHE A 661 -5.30 14.10 -21.17
C PHE A 661 -6.04 15.27 -21.86
N SER A 662 -7.32 15.07 -22.20
CA SER A 662 -8.17 16.15 -22.70
C SER A 662 -9.53 16.22 -21.99
N ILE A 663 -10.08 17.43 -21.92
CA ILE A 663 -11.41 17.74 -21.39
C ILE A 663 -12.25 18.29 -22.55
N PHE A 664 -13.37 17.61 -22.85
CA PHE A 664 -14.36 18.00 -23.84
C PHE A 664 -15.59 18.57 -23.13
N LEU A 665 -15.92 19.83 -23.42
CA LEU A 665 -17.08 20.55 -22.86
C LEU A 665 -18.06 20.94 -23.97
N THR A 666 -19.34 20.59 -23.82
CA THR A 666 -20.42 21.04 -24.72
C THR A 666 -21.12 22.26 -24.15
N VAL A 667 -21.37 23.28 -24.98
CA VAL A 667 -21.95 24.58 -24.59
C VAL A 667 -23.34 24.76 -25.22
N ARG A 668 -24.26 25.54 -24.61
CA ARG A 668 -25.62 25.74 -25.14
C ARG A 668 -25.65 26.75 -26.29
N GLY A 669 -26.57 26.57 -27.24
CA GLY A 669 -26.66 27.36 -28.49
C GLY A 669 -26.96 28.86 -28.38
N HIS A 670 -27.02 29.43 -27.18
CA HIS A 670 -27.07 30.89 -26.96
C HIS A 670 -25.72 31.46 -26.45
N SER A 671 -24.70 30.62 -26.33
CA SER A 671 -23.39 30.94 -25.75
C SER A 671 -22.35 31.44 -26.76
N PHE A 672 -22.75 31.69 -28.00
CA PHE A 672 -21.89 32.28 -29.03
C PHE A 672 -22.47 33.63 -29.44
N LYS A 673 -22.13 34.67 -28.66
CA LYS A 673 -22.39 36.05 -29.03
C LYS A 673 -21.32 36.51 -30.02
N SER A 674 -21.70 36.69 -31.27
CA SER A 674 -20.92 37.47 -32.22
C SER A 674 -21.06 38.96 -31.89
N GLN A 675 -19.95 39.62 -31.55
CA GLN A 675 -19.85 41.07 -31.62
C GLN A 675 -18.98 41.43 -32.83
N PRO A 676 -19.45 42.30 -33.75
CA PRO A 676 -18.61 42.79 -34.83
C PRO A 676 -17.67 43.88 -34.30
N GLU A 677 -16.37 43.57 -34.20
CA GLU A 677 -15.36 44.62 -34.15
C GLU A 677 -15.15 45.25 -35.53
N ILE A 678 -14.62 46.47 -35.56
CA ILE A 678 -14.41 47.23 -36.81
C ILE A 678 -13.10 46.75 -37.46
N GLY A 679 -13.19 45.60 -38.12
CA GLY A 679 -12.09 44.92 -38.81
C GLY A 679 -12.45 43.45 -39.07
N ASN A 680 -11.90 42.85 -40.13
CA ASN A 680 -12.28 41.50 -40.59
C ASN A 680 -11.69 40.35 -39.74
N SER A 681 -11.81 40.43 -38.42
CA SER A 681 -11.37 39.41 -37.47
C SER A 681 -12.50 39.07 -36.47
N PHE A 682 -13.28 38.04 -36.77
CA PHE A 682 -14.31 37.53 -35.88
C PHE A 682 -13.69 36.86 -34.64
N GLN A 683 -13.55 37.58 -33.53
CA GLN A 683 -13.27 36.93 -32.24
C GLN A 683 -14.54 36.29 -31.66
N LEU A 684 -14.50 34.97 -31.49
CA LEU A 684 -15.54 34.23 -30.81
C LEU A 684 -15.40 34.44 -29.29
N GLN A 685 -16.34 35.17 -28.69
CA GLN A 685 -16.25 35.57 -27.28
C GLN A 685 -16.25 34.34 -26.35
N ARG A 686 -15.22 34.24 -25.48
CA ARG A 686 -15.03 33.11 -24.55
C ARG A 686 -16.21 33.03 -23.57
N GLN A 687 -16.83 31.85 -23.42
CA GLN A 687 -17.88 31.63 -22.41
C GLN A 687 -17.62 30.45 -21.46
N VAL A 688 -16.56 29.66 -21.69
CA VAL A 688 -16.12 28.61 -20.77
C VAL A 688 -14.60 28.66 -20.69
N GLU A 689 -14.08 28.81 -19.47
CA GLU A 689 -12.65 28.89 -19.19
C GLU A 689 -12.24 27.77 -18.23
N LEU A 690 -11.02 27.27 -18.39
CA LEU A 690 -10.46 26.18 -17.58
C LEU A 690 -9.26 26.71 -16.78
N GLY A 691 -9.43 26.80 -15.46
CA GLY A 691 -8.32 27.03 -14.54
C GLY A 691 -7.62 25.71 -14.20
N VAL A 692 -6.29 25.76 -14.15
CA VAL A 692 -5.45 24.68 -13.60
C VAL A 692 -4.57 25.31 -12.54
N VAL A 693 -4.68 24.83 -11.30
CA VAL A 693 -3.88 25.28 -10.16
C VAL A 693 -2.92 24.16 -9.77
N LEU A 694 -1.65 24.52 -9.58
CA LEU A 694 -0.58 23.63 -9.13
C LEU A 694 -0.15 24.02 -7.73
N SER A 695 -0.01 23.03 -6.85
CA SER A 695 0.40 23.25 -5.46
C SER A 695 1.90 23.55 -5.33
N ASN A 696 2.74 23.11 -6.27
CA ASN A 696 4.18 23.33 -6.27
C ASN A 696 4.69 23.70 -7.67
N PRO A 697 4.40 24.92 -8.17
CA PRO A 697 4.79 25.36 -9.51
C PRO A 697 6.32 25.38 -9.73
N ASN A 698 7.12 25.39 -8.66
CA ASN A 698 8.57 25.22 -8.74
C ASN A 698 8.96 23.80 -9.22
N CYS A 699 8.14 22.79 -8.94
CA CYS A 699 8.42 21.38 -9.23
C CYS A 699 7.61 20.80 -10.38
N THR A 700 6.45 21.37 -10.69
CA THR A 700 5.60 20.93 -11.78
C THR A 700 5.19 22.06 -12.70
N GLU A 701 5.01 21.73 -13.97
CA GLU A 701 4.45 22.60 -15.00
C GLU A 701 3.10 22.05 -15.46
N ALA A 702 2.16 22.92 -15.83
CA ALA A 702 0.89 22.54 -16.44
C ALA A 702 0.62 23.41 -17.67
N VAL A 703 0.64 22.78 -18.85
CA VAL A 703 0.37 23.44 -20.13
C VAL A 703 -1.05 23.08 -20.59
N VAL A 704 -1.90 24.10 -20.73
CA VAL A 704 -3.26 23.98 -21.26
C VAL A 704 -3.30 24.51 -22.69
N LYS A 705 -3.84 23.73 -23.63
CA LYS A 705 -4.07 24.15 -25.03
C LYS A 705 -5.55 24.00 -25.39
N GLN A 706 -6.19 25.09 -25.77
CA GLN A 706 -7.62 25.14 -26.09
C GLN A 706 -7.86 25.06 -27.60
N ASN A 707 -8.69 24.12 -28.03
CA ASN A 707 -9.24 24.04 -29.38
C ASN A 707 -10.76 24.25 -29.31
N VAL A 708 -11.31 25.18 -30.08
CA VAL A 708 -12.77 25.40 -30.18
C VAL A 708 -13.32 24.69 -31.42
N LEU A 709 -14.44 24.00 -31.27
CA LEU A 709 -15.08 23.18 -32.32
C LEU A 709 -16.48 23.73 -32.61
N THR A 710 -16.52 24.80 -33.42
CA THR A 710 -17.72 25.58 -33.79
C THR A 710 -18.90 24.70 -34.19
N ASP A 711 -18.64 23.73 -35.07
CA ASP A 711 -19.65 22.91 -35.74
C ASP A 711 -20.42 21.98 -34.79
N SER A 712 -19.94 21.86 -33.55
CA SER A 712 -20.49 21.02 -32.48
C SER A 712 -20.82 21.80 -31.20
N ASN A 713 -20.70 23.13 -31.21
CA ASN A 713 -20.84 24.00 -30.04
C ASN A 713 -20.01 23.52 -28.83
N SER A 714 -18.77 23.04 -29.08
CA SER A 714 -17.93 22.44 -28.04
C SER A 714 -16.51 23.00 -27.98
N VAL A 715 -15.84 22.76 -26.85
CA VAL A 715 -14.45 23.18 -26.60
C VAL A 715 -13.66 21.99 -26.06
N LEU A 716 -12.47 21.77 -26.61
CA LEU A 716 -11.54 20.72 -26.21
C LEU A 716 -10.29 21.36 -25.59
N PHE A 717 -10.08 21.13 -24.30
CA PHE A 717 -8.88 21.56 -23.58
C PHE A 717 -7.92 20.37 -23.43
N TRP A 718 -6.73 20.47 -24.02
CA TRP A 718 -5.63 19.54 -23.76
C TRP A 718 -4.86 20.01 -22.53
N VAL A 719 -4.76 19.16 -21.51
CA VAL A 719 -3.98 19.43 -20.30
C VAL A 719 -2.77 18.50 -20.29
N THR A 720 -1.58 19.07 -20.16
CA THR A 720 -0.31 18.34 -20.00
C THR A 720 0.35 18.80 -18.71
N LEU A 721 0.59 17.87 -17.80
CA LEU A 721 1.25 18.05 -16.51
C LEU A 721 2.64 17.41 -16.58
N SER A 722 3.70 18.10 -16.17
CA SER A 722 5.10 17.64 -16.24
C SER A 722 5.86 17.87 -14.93
N ASP A 723 6.87 17.03 -14.66
CA ASP A 723 7.89 17.27 -13.62
C ASP A 723 9.08 18.09 -14.16
N ASN A 724 9.52 19.09 -13.40
CA ASN A 724 10.59 20.02 -13.78
C ASN A 724 12.01 19.43 -13.67
N SER A 725 12.15 18.14 -13.32
CA SER A 725 13.42 17.39 -13.31
C SER A 725 14.50 17.83 -12.31
N PHE A 726 14.18 18.65 -11.30
CA PHE A 726 15.16 19.12 -10.31
C PHE A 726 14.73 19.08 -8.83
N CYS A 727 13.47 18.78 -8.50
CA CYS A 727 12.98 18.99 -7.13
C CYS A 727 13.36 17.91 -6.09
N LEU A 728 13.76 16.72 -6.52
CA LEU A 728 14.06 15.61 -5.60
C LEU A 728 15.41 14.94 -5.88
N ASN A 729 15.98 14.38 -4.82
CA ASN A 729 17.09 13.44 -4.89
C ASN A 729 16.57 12.04 -5.27
N GLN A 730 17.49 11.12 -5.55
CA GLN A 730 17.13 9.71 -5.75
C GLN A 730 16.76 9.03 -4.44
N ASP A 731 15.67 8.26 -4.45
CA ASP A 731 15.23 7.41 -3.34
C ASP A 731 14.64 6.08 -3.87
N ILE A 732 14.39 5.14 -2.96
CA ILE A 732 13.91 3.78 -3.26
C ILE A 732 12.46 3.84 -3.78
N SER A 733 12.10 2.94 -4.70
CA SER A 733 10.74 2.81 -5.28
C SER A 733 9.64 2.88 -4.22
N GLY A 734 8.87 3.99 -4.23
CA GLY A 734 7.75 4.24 -3.31
C GLY A 734 8.09 5.00 -2.01
N HIS A 735 9.36 5.29 -1.72
CA HIS A 735 9.79 6.00 -0.52
C HIS A 735 9.97 7.52 -0.75
N HIS A 736 9.84 8.30 0.33
CA HIS A 736 10.00 9.77 0.42
C HIS A 736 9.37 10.60 -0.72
N LEU A 737 8.28 10.12 -1.32
CA LEU A 737 7.59 10.79 -2.41
C LEU A 737 7.01 12.14 -1.98
N MET A 738 7.27 13.17 -2.77
CA MET A 738 6.69 14.49 -2.55
C MET A 738 5.19 14.44 -2.81
N LYS A 739 4.41 14.71 -1.76
CA LYS A 739 2.96 14.85 -1.79
C LYS A 739 2.60 16.22 -2.34
N THR A 740 1.81 16.28 -3.40
CA THR A 740 1.36 17.51 -4.06
C THR A 740 0.02 17.24 -4.77
N SER A 741 -0.57 18.21 -5.47
CA SER A 741 -1.83 18.01 -6.20
C SER A 741 -1.99 18.97 -7.37
N ILE A 742 -2.94 18.60 -8.23
CA ILE A 742 -3.44 19.44 -9.31
C ILE A 742 -4.94 19.63 -9.12
N LEU A 743 -5.41 20.87 -9.20
CA LEU A 743 -6.82 21.23 -9.21
C LEU A 743 -7.19 21.74 -10.61
N VAL A 744 -8.08 21.02 -11.30
CA VAL A 744 -8.56 21.40 -12.63
C VAL A 744 -10.04 21.79 -12.53
N LYS A 745 -10.30 23.10 -12.72
CA LYS A 745 -11.61 23.71 -12.45
C LYS A 745 -12.13 24.46 -13.67
N VAL A 746 -13.38 24.21 -14.05
CA VAL A 746 -14.12 25.03 -15.00
C VAL A 746 -14.67 26.26 -14.27
N ALA A 747 -14.46 27.45 -14.85
CA ALA A 747 -14.97 28.70 -14.28
C ALA A 747 -16.48 28.61 -14.01
N SER A 748 -16.93 29.11 -12.85
CA SER A 748 -18.34 29.16 -12.44
C SER A 748 -19.11 27.83 -12.35
N SER A 749 -18.46 26.65 -12.37
CA SER A 749 -19.16 25.36 -12.29
C SER A 749 -19.51 24.88 -10.87
N ALA A 750 -18.68 25.23 -9.88
CA ALA A 750 -18.76 24.73 -8.51
C ALA A 750 -20.13 25.05 -7.88
N GLY A 751 -20.82 24.04 -7.34
CA GLY A 751 -22.16 24.15 -6.77
C GLY A 751 -23.30 24.46 -7.77
N HIS A 752 -23.03 24.49 -9.09
CA HIS A 752 -24.02 24.83 -10.13
C HIS A 752 -24.16 23.77 -11.24
N CYS A 753 -23.12 22.97 -11.48
CA CYS A 753 -23.10 21.93 -12.51
C CYS A 753 -23.31 20.54 -11.90
N PHE A 754 -24.38 19.86 -12.31
CA PHE A 754 -24.72 18.52 -11.85
C PHE A 754 -25.03 17.59 -13.04
N GLN A 755 -24.51 16.36 -12.99
CA GLN A 755 -24.82 15.28 -13.91
C GLN A 755 -25.67 14.23 -13.20
N ASN A 756 -26.84 13.91 -13.74
CA ASN A 756 -27.63 12.77 -13.26
C ASN A 756 -26.98 11.45 -13.70
N THR A 757 -26.69 10.58 -12.73
CA THR A 757 -26.18 9.22 -12.94
C THR A 757 -27.17 8.20 -12.36
N ILE A 758 -26.94 6.90 -12.64
CA ILE A 758 -27.72 5.80 -12.05
C ILE A 758 -27.61 5.78 -10.51
N GLN A 759 -26.53 6.34 -9.95
CA GLN A 759 -26.26 6.42 -8.51
C GLN A 759 -26.75 7.73 -7.87
N GLY A 760 -27.37 8.64 -8.64
CA GLY A 760 -27.80 9.97 -8.20
C GLY A 760 -27.10 11.12 -8.96
N PRO A 761 -27.36 12.39 -8.59
CA PRO A 761 -26.65 13.53 -9.15
C PRO A 761 -25.21 13.60 -8.63
N ARG A 762 -24.26 13.92 -9.51
CA ARG A 762 -22.84 14.13 -9.22
C ARG A 762 -22.42 15.52 -9.68
N MET A 763 -21.66 16.26 -8.88
CA MET A 763 -21.18 17.58 -9.27
C MET A 763 -20.13 17.48 -10.40
N GLN A 764 -20.14 18.42 -11.34
CA GLN A 764 -19.20 18.47 -12.47
C GLN A 764 -18.36 19.76 -12.51
N GLY A 765 -17.23 19.70 -13.21
CA GLY A 765 -16.39 20.85 -13.50
C GLY A 765 -15.32 21.17 -12.45
N ASN A 766 -15.21 20.43 -11.34
CA ASN A 766 -14.07 20.52 -10.43
C ASN A 766 -13.42 19.15 -10.25
N LEU A 767 -12.11 19.06 -10.52
CA LEU A 767 -11.34 17.81 -10.52
C LEU A 767 -10.01 18.01 -9.78
N MET A 768 -9.98 17.65 -8.50
CA MET A 768 -8.74 17.56 -7.73
C MET A 768 -8.16 16.15 -7.80
N VAL A 769 -6.85 16.04 -8.08
CA VAL A 769 -6.10 14.78 -8.15
C VAL A 769 -4.80 14.88 -7.34
N PRO A 770 -4.58 14.01 -6.34
CA PRO A 770 -3.29 13.88 -5.66
C PRO A 770 -2.19 13.41 -6.60
N LEU A 771 -1.05 14.07 -6.50
CA LEU A 771 0.14 13.88 -7.33
C LEU A 771 1.34 13.53 -6.43
N PHE A 772 2.12 12.55 -6.86
CA PHE A 772 3.28 12.05 -6.13
C PHE A 772 4.51 12.11 -7.04
N ILE A 773 5.51 12.92 -6.66
CA ILE A 773 6.77 13.06 -7.41
C ILE A 773 7.85 12.25 -6.69
N GLY A 774 8.69 11.55 -7.47
CA GLY A 774 9.80 10.74 -6.96
C GLY A 774 9.88 9.39 -7.69
N CYS A 775 10.53 8.38 -7.10
CA CYS A 775 10.61 7.06 -7.73
C CYS A 775 9.26 6.31 -7.70
N PRO A 776 8.57 6.12 -8.84
CA PRO A 776 7.24 5.51 -8.84
C PRO A 776 7.30 4.05 -8.37
N PRO A 777 6.43 3.62 -7.43
CA PRO A 777 6.53 2.31 -6.84
C PRO A 777 6.30 1.17 -7.85
N GLY A 778 7.01 0.06 -7.66
CA GLY A 778 6.87 -1.16 -8.46
C GLY A 778 7.79 -1.23 -9.68
N LYS A 779 8.62 -0.19 -9.93
CA LYS A 779 9.83 -0.35 -10.74
C LYS A 779 10.93 -0.97 -9.88
N ARG A 780 11.71 -1.90 -10.42
CA ARG A 780 12.89 -2.50 -9.76
C ARG A 780 14.04 -2.68 -10.75
N LEU A 781 15.25 -2.78 -10.22
CA LEU A 781 16.39 -3.33 -10.97
C LEU A 781 16.41 -4.87 -10.83
N ALA A 782 16.89 -5.55 -11.86
CA ALA A 782 17.08 -7.01 -11.87
C ALA A 782 18.33 -7.39 -12.65
N PHE A 783 19.03 -8.46 -12.26
CA PHE A 783 20.18 -8.97 -13.01
C PHE A 783 19.71 -9.80 -14.21
N ASP A 784 20.18 -9.44 -15.41
CA ASP A 784 19.86 -10.15 -16.65
C ASP A 784 20.81 -11.33 -16.85
N ILE A 785 20.48 -12.46 -16.21
CA ILE A 785 21.22 -13.71 -16.35
C ILE A 785 21.36 -14.12 -17.83
N THR A 786 20.28 -14.04 -18.61
CA THR A 786 20.23 -14.60 -19.97
C THR A 786 21.14 -13.85 -20.91
N TYR A 787 21.00 -12.51 -20.96
CA TYR A 787 21.82 -11.67 -21.83
C TYR A 787 23.27 -11.61 -21.35
N THR A 788 23.50 -11.59 -20.03
CA THR A 788 24.85 -11.67 -19.46
C THR A 788 25.55 -12.96 -19.91
N LEU A 789 24.95 -14.13 -19.73
CA LEU A 789 25.54 -15.40 -20.16
C LEU A 789 25.84 -15.44 -21.66
N GLU A 790 24.91 -15.01 -22.51
CA GLU A 790 25.12 -15.01 -23.96
C GLU A 790 26.24 -14.05 -24.37
N TYR A 791 26.27 -12.84 -23.84
CA TYR A 791 27.31 -11.84 -24.15
C TYR A 791 28.70 -12.28 -23.69
N ASN A 792 28.82 -12.81 -22.46
CA ASN A 792 30.11 -13.26 -21.91
C ASN A 792 30.67 -14.44 -22.73
N ARG A 793 29.82 -15.42 -23.10
CA ARG A 793 30.18 -16.51 -24.01
C ARG A 793 30.72 -16.00 -25.37
N LEU A 794 30.12 -14.95 -25.92
CA LEU A 794 30.52 -14.37 -27.20
C LEU A 794 31.86 -13.61 -27.12
N GLN A 795 32.11 -12.85 -26.05
CA GLN A 795 33.36 -12.10 -25.89
C GLN A 795 34.54 -13.01 -25.50
N ASN A 796 34.35 -13.89 -24.53
CA ASN A 796 35.42 -14.71 -23.97
C ASN A 796 35.69 -15.99 -24.80
N LYS A 797 34.78 -16.33 -25.73
CA LYS A 797 34.92 -17.41 -26.75
C LYS A 797 35.05 -18.83 -26.19
N HIS A 798 34.77 -19.03 -24.91
CA HIS A 798 34.71 -20.33 -24.26
C HIS A 798 33.28 -20.66 -23.80
N TYR A 799 33.03 -21.95 -23.52
CA TYR A 799 31.76 -22.43 -22.99
C TYR A 799 31.76 -22.34 -21.46
N PHE A 800 30.59 -22.06 -20.87
CA PHE A 800 30.38 -22.14 -19.43
C PHE A 800 30.46 -23.60 -18.97
N ASP A 801 31.47 -23.93 -18.18
CA ASP A 801 31.75 -25.28 -17.67
C ASP A 801 31.43 -25.35 -16.16
N CYS A 802 30.15 -25.49 -15.85
CA CYS A 802 29.62 -25.40 -14.49
C CYS A 802 29.34 -26.80 -13.90
N VAL A 803 30.03 -27.16 -12.80
CA VAL A 803 29.89 -28.48 -12.15
C VAL A 803 28.46 -28.71 -11.64
N HIS A 804 27.80 -27.66 -11.17
CA HIS A 804 26.41 -27.67 -10.71
C HIS A 804 25.62 -26.53 -11.38
N LEU A 805 24.79 -26.87 -12.35
CA LEU A 805 23.98 -25.91 -13.11
C LEU A 805 22.73 -25.48 -12.31
N ASP A 806 22.80 -24.35 -11.62
CA ASP A 806 21.62 -23.62 -11.13
C ASP A 806 21.16 -22.59 -12.19
N PRO A 807 19.96 -22.71 -12.76
CA PRO A 807 19.44 -21.75 -13.75
C PRO A 807 19.04 -20.39 -13.15
N GLU A 808 18.91 -20.25 -11.83
CA GLU A 808 18.72 -18.96 -11.15
C GLU A 808 20.04 -18.36 -10.61
N MET A 809 21.14 -19.12 -10.57
CA MET A 809 22.45 -18.66 -10.11
C MET A 809 23.59 -19.29 -10.94
N PRO A 810 23.86 -18.77 -12.15
CA PRO A 810 24.97 -19.27 -12.97
C PRO A 810 26.34 -19.00 -12.33
N CYS A 811 27.27 -19.92 -12.55
CA CYS A 811 28.68 -19.74 -12.19
C CYS A 811 29.49 -19.06 -13.31
N PHE A 812 30.51 -18.30 -12.93
CA PHE A 812 31.44 -17.61 -13.83
C PHE A 812 32.89 -18.00 -13.54
N LEU A 813 33.71 -18.20 -14.57
CA LEU A 813 35.11 -18.57 -14.41
C LEU A 813 35.92 -17.38 -13.90
N PHE A 814 36.72 -17.56 -12.84
CA PHE A 814 37.52 -16.48 -12.23
C PHE A 814 38.43 -15.72 -13.22
N ARG A 815 38.94 -16.41 -14.25
CA ARG A 815 39.86 -15.84 -15.25
C ARG A 815 39.18 -15.04 -16.37
N ASP A 816 37.86 -15.14 -16.48
CA ASP A 816 37.09 -14.51 -17.54
C ASP A 816 36.75 -13.05 -17.17
N ILE A 817 36.75 -12.17 -18.17
CA ILE A 817 36.21 -10.82 -17.97
C ILE A 817 34.70 -10.94 -17.86
N PHE A 818 34.14 -10.44 -16.77
CA PHE A 818 32.72 -10.48 -16.47
C PHE A 818 32.01 -9.21 -16.93
N TYR A 819 31.03 -9.34 -17.82
CA TYR A 819 30.25 -8.22 -18.37
C TYR A 819 28.79 -8.29 -17.85
N PRO A 820 28.45 -7.63 -16.72
CA PRO A 820 27.11 -7.68 -16.14
C PRO A 820 26.11 -6.77 -16.86
N PHE A 821 24.91 -7.29 -17.12
CA PHE A 821 23.78 -6.52 -17.64
C PHE A 821 22.58 -6.58 -16.69
N PHE A 822 21.78 -5.52 -16.69
CA PHE A 822 20.64 -5.34 -15.79
C PHE A 822 19.41 -4.87 -16.56
N LEU A 823 18.22 -5.23 -16.06
CA LEU A 823 16.93 -4.74 -16.54
C LEU A 823 16.30 -3.82 -15.51
N ILE A 824 15.67 -2.73 -15.95
CA ILE A 824 14.54 -2.16 -15.21
C ILE A 824 13.33 -3.04 -15.54
N GLN A 825 12.63 -3.50 -14.50
CA GLN A 825 11.38 -4.25 -14.61
C GLN A 825 10.26 -3.46 -13.95
N ASP A 826 9.22 -3.15 -14.72
CA ASP A 826 8.01 -2.51 -14.21
C ASP A 826 6.98 -3.59 -13.87
N LEU A 827 6.86 -3.90 -12.57
CA LEU A 827 5.90 -4.90 -12.11
C LEU A 827 4.45 -4.49 -12.34
N VAL A 828 4.15 -3.22 -12.64
CA VAL A 828 2.77 -2.74 -12.82
C VAL A 828 2.35 -2.81 -14.28
N THR A 829 3.19 -2.34 -15.20
CA THR A 829 2.88 -2.34 -16.65
C THR A 829 3.33 -3.62 -17.35
N GLY A 830 4.20 -4.41 -16.73
CA GLY A 830 4.80 -5.61 -17.35
C GLY A 830 5.95 -5.30 -18.29
N ASP A 831 6.25 -4.01 -18.51
CA ASP A 831 7.37 -3.58 -19.33
C ASP A 831 8.71 -3.98 -18.69
N SER A 832 9.66 -4.38 -19.53
CA SER A 832 11.05 -4.53 -19.13
C SER A 832 12.00 -4.04 -20.23
N GLY A 833 13.12 -3.49 -19.80
CA GLY A 833 14.11 -2.89 -20.69
C GLY A 833 15.47 -2.78 -20.04
N SER A 834 16.52 -2.86 -20.87
CA SER A 834 17.91 -2.81 -20.41
C SER A 834 18.21 -1.50 -19.68
N PHE A 835 18.82 -1.60 -18.50
CA PHE A 835 19.28 -0.45 -17.75
C PHE A 835 20.51 0.16 -18.45
N GLN A 836 20.30 1.29 -19.13
CA GLN A 836 21.37 2.00 -19.84
C GLN A 836 22.13 3.01 -18.97
N GLY A 837 21.63 3.31 -17.77
CA GLY A 837 22.21 4.28 -16.85
C GLY A 837 23.59 3.87 -16.30
N SER A 838 24.21 4.78 -15.56
CA SER A 838 25.50 4.55 -14.90
C SER A 838 25.30 4.08 -13.47
N TYR A 839 26.16 3.19 -12.99
CA TYR A 839 26.04 2.56 -11.67
C TYR A 839 27.41 2.34 -11.01
N VAL A 840 27.38 2.15 -9.69
CA VAL A 840 28.50 1.62 -8.90
C VAL A 840 28.19 0.18 -8.56
N LEU A 841 29.20 -0.69 -8.69
CA LEU A 841 29.17 -2.07 -8.20
C LEU A 841 30.05 -2.17 -6.95
N LYS A 842 29.62 -2.95 -5.96
CA LYS A 842 30.37 -3.23 -4.72
C LYS A 842 30.18 -4.68 -4.30
N VAL A 843 31.25 -5.37 -3.98
CA VAL A 843 31.22 -6.63 -3.22
C VAL A 843 31.01 -6.27 -1.74
N VAL A 844 29.87 -6.67 -1.17
CA VAL A 844 29.43 -6.35 0.20
C VAL A 844 29.38 -7.56 1.13
N GLY A 845 29.81 -8.71 0.64
CA GLY A 845 29.92 -9.94 1.41
C GLY A 845 30.41 -11.10 0.56
N GLY A 846 30.66 -12.24 1.19
CA GLY A 846 30.99 -13.48 0.49
C GLY A 846 31.41 -14.62 1.39
N GLY A 847 31.57 -15.81 0.81
CA GLY A 847 31.99 -17.03 1.49
C GLY A 847 32.21 -18.20 0.51
N PRO A 848 32.89 -19.28 0.94
CA PRO A 848 33.15 -20.47 0.11
C PRO A 848 31.90 -21.33 -0.14
N THR A 849 30.83 -21.15 0.65
CA THR A 849 29.51 -21.80 0.43
C THR A 849 28.38 -20.80 0.68
N LEU A 850 27.18 -21.07 0.16
CA LEU A 850 26.00 -20.22 0.35
C LEU A 850 25.69 -19.95 1.84
N ASP A 851 25.79 -20.97 2.69
CA ASP A 851 25.53 -20.87 4.14
C ASP A 851 26.64 -20.15 4.92
N THR A 852 27.81 -19.91 4.30
CA THR A 852 28.96 -19.24 4.92
C THR A 852 29.21 -17.82 4.39
N ILE A 853 28.28 -17.26 3.62
CA ILE A 853 28.34 -15.88 3.15
C ILE A 853 28.26 -14.92 4.33
N ARG A 854 29.39 -14.28 4.66
CA ARG A 854 29.47 -13.19 5.64
C ARG A 854 29.24 -11.84 4.96
N GLU A 855 28.56 -10.93 5.64
CA GLU A 855 28.51 -9.50 5.27
C GLU A 855 29.77 -8.77 5.76
N TYR A 856 30.27 -7.84 4.93
CA TYR A 856 31.48 -7.06 5.20
C TYR A 856 31.14 -5.72 5.87
N SER A 857 32.04 -5.20 6.71
CA SER A 857 31.88 -3.85 7.29
C SER A 857 32.12 -2.75 6.25
N GLU A 858 31.72 -1.50 6.50
CA GLU A 858 31.95 -0.40 5.55
C GLU A 858 33.45 -0.17 5.26
N GLU A 859 34.34 -0.43 6.23
CA GLU A 859 35.79 -0.36 6.06
C GLU A 859 36.32 -1.50 5.17
N GLU A 860 35.78 -2.71 5.32
CA GLU A 860 36.08 -3.86 4.46
C GLU A 860 35.53 -3.62 3.03
N ILE A 861 34.31 -3.11 2.90
CA ILE A 861 33.69 -2.73 1.63
C ILE A 861 34.52 -1.66 0.93
N TYR A 862 35.03 -0.65 1.64
CA TYR A 862 35.93 0.34 1.04
C TYR A 862 37.21 -0.33 0.52
N ARG A 863 37.94 -1.06 1.37
CA ARG A 863 39.21 -1.72 1.03
C ARG A 863 39.10 -2.65 -0.18
N PHE A 864 38.11 -3.56 -0.16
CA PHE A 864 37.97 -4.60 -1.18
C PHE A 864 37.48 -4.09 -2.55
N ASN A 865 37.02 -2.84 -2.66
CA ASN A 865 36.40 -2.28 -3.87
C ASN A 865 36.98 -0.94 -4.35
N SER A 866 37.75 -0.22 -3.52
CA SER A 866 38.19 1.15 -3.84
C SER A 866 39.50 1.17 -4.64
N PRO A 867 39.58 1.84 -5.80
CA PRO A 867 40.84 1.99 -6.55
C PRO A 867 41.89 2.85 -5.82
N LEU A 868 41.56 3.37 -4.63
CA LEU A 868 42.47 4.06 -3.72
C LEU A 868 43.08 3.15 -2.64
N ASP A 869 42.68 1.87 -2.55
CA ASP A 869 43.29 0.94 -1.60
C ASP A 869 44.73 0.60 -2.00
N ASN A 870 45.62 0.66 -1.01
CA ASN A 870 47.03 0.31 -1.15
C ASN A 870 47.42 -0.81 -0.16
N THR A 871 46.45 -1.66 0.23
CA THR A 871 46.66 -2.74 1.22
C THR A 871 46.61 -4.14 0.60
N ASP A 872 46.76 -4.24 -0.72
CA ASP A 872 46.70 -5.50 -1.49
C ASP A 872 45.46 -6.35 -1.13
N SER A 873 44.31 -5.68 -1.02
CA SER A 873 43.05 -6.28 -0.55
C SER A 873 41.93 -6.34 -1.61
N LEU A 874 42.15 -5.72 -2.78
CA LEU A 874 41.16 -5.62 -3.85
C LEU A 874 40.65 -7.00 -4.32
N ILE A 875 39.32 -7.13 -4.41
CA ILE A 875 38.65 -8.32 -4.93
C ILE A 875 38.54 -8.28 -6.46
N TRP A 876 38.35 -7.08 -7.05
CA TRP A 876 38.13 -6.89 -8.49
C TRP A 876 38.65 -5.53 -8.98
N THR A 877 38.72 -5.35 -10.30
CA THR A 877 39.01 -4.08 -10.97
C THR A 877 38.28 -3.96 -12.31
N THR A 878 38.37 -2.80 -12.97
CA THR A 878 37.86 -2.57 -14.33
C THR A 878 38.81 -1.67 -15.11
N LYS A 879 38.75 -1.73 -16.44
CA LYS A 879 39.55 -0.90 -17.36
C LYS A 879 38.97 0.51 -17.56
N ASN A 880 37.77 0.79 -17.04
CA ASN A 880 37.20 2.14 -16.99
C ASN A 880 37.85 2.96 -15.88
N THR A 881 38.41 4.12 -16.23
CA THR A 881 39.02 5.08 -15.28
C THR A 881 38.03 6.10 -14.69
N THR A 882 36.75 6.00 -15.04
CA THR A 882 35.68 6.87 -14.51
C THR A 882 35.32 6.46 -13.09
N THR A 883 35.57 7.33 -12.11
CA THR A 883 35.27 7.12 -10.69
C THR A 883 34.25 8.12 -10.14
N THR A 884 33.73 7.85 -8.95
CA THR A 884 32.89 8.78 -8.18
C THR A 884 33.64 10.08 -7.83
N LYS A 885 32.93 11.14 -7.41
CA LYS A 885 33.52 12.48 -7.16
C LYS A 885 34.61 12.51 -6.08
N ASP A 886 34.53 11.59 -5.14
CA ASP A 886 35.47 11.32 -4.05
C ASP A 886 36.59 10.34 -4.45
N LEU A 887 36.59 9.90 -5.72
CA LEU A 887 37.43 8.84 -6.30
C LEU A 887 37.26 7.46 -5.62
N ALA A 888 36.30 7.30 -4.72
CA ALA A 888 36.20 6.14 -3.83
C ALA A 888 35.77 4.84 -4.52
N PHE A 889 34.99 4.90 -5.60
CA PHE A 889 34.51 3.73 -6.33
C PHE A 889 34.49 3.95 -7.85
N ASN A 890 34.63 2.87 -8.62
CA ASN A 890 34.54 2.88 -10.08
C ASN A 890 33.08 3.04 -10.54
N ILE A 891 32.86 3.89 -11.54
CA ILE A 891 31.58 4.05 -12.26
C ILE A 891 31.58 3.14 -13.48
N MET A 892 30.53 2.32 -13.56
CA MET A 892 30.24 1.42 -14.67
C MET A 892 28.98 1.85 -15.43
N SER A 893 28.80 1.31 -16.63
CA SER A 893 27.62 1.49 -17.47
C SER A 893 27.46 0.29 -18.40
N HIS A 894 26.39 0.26 -19.19
CA HIS A 894 26.16 -0.76 -20.23
C HIS A 894 27.24 -0.79 -21.34
N GLN A 895 28.18 0.17 -21.36
CA GLN A 895 29.30 0.27 -22.32
C GLN A 895 30.67 0.00 -21.68
N SER A 896 30.70 -0.38 -20.40
CA SER A 896 31.95 -0.63 -19.68
C SER A 896 32.70 -1.86 -20.19
N LEU A 897 34.03 -1.83 -20.12
CA LEU A 897 34.95 -2.87 -20.59
C LEU A 897 35.00 -4.13 -19.67
N GLY A 898 33.92 -4.40 -18.95
CA GLY A 898 33.79 -5.52 -18.02
C GLY A 898 34.57 -5.38 -16.70
N ILE A 899 34.52 -6.45 -15.92
CA ILE A 899 35.12 -6.62 -14.59
C ILE A 899 36.18 -7.73 -14.66
N GLU A 900 37.32 -7.49 -14.01
CA GLU A 900 38.44 -8.42 -13.89
C GLU A 900 38.62 -8.79 -12.41
N TRP A 901 38.58 -10.09 -12.09
CA TRP A 901 38.67 -10.57 -10.71
C TRP A 901 40.13 -10.74 -10.28
N LEU A 902 40.46 -10.26 -9.08
CA LEU A 902 41.84 -10.16 -8.58
C LEU A 902 42.10 -11.04 -7.37
N CYS A 903 41.26 -10.98 -6.34
CA CYS A 903 41.44 -11.65 -5.05
C CYS A 903 42.89 -11.58 -4.52
N LEU A 904 43.37 -10.35 -4.26
CA LEU A 904 44.73 -10.09 -3.74
C LEU A 904 44.94 -10.67 -2.31
N GLU A 905 46.20 -10.74 -1.83
CA GLU A 905 46.58 -11.58 -0.66
C GLU A 905 45.82 -11.24 0.63
N ASN A 906 45.40 -9.98 0.83
CA ASN A 906 44.60 -9.58 2.00
C ASN A 906 43.07 -9.62 1.77
N SER A 907 42.60 -10.24 0.69
CA SER A 907 41.18 -10.44 0.38
C SER A 907 40.65 -11.80 0.88
N PRO A 908 39.35 -11.91 1.24
CA PRO A 908 38.77 -13.15 1.77
C PRO A 908 38.65 -14.29 0.74
N CYS A 909 38.94 -14.05 -0.54
CA CYS A 909 38.89 -15.03 -1.62
C CYS A 909 40.26 -15.52 -2.11
N HIS A 910 41.38 -15.12 -1.48
CA HIS A 910 42.73 -15.43 -1.96
C HIS A 910 43.19 -16.89 -1.75
N ASP A 911 42.89 -17.50 -0.60
CA ASP A 911 43.38 -18.84 -0.22
C ASP A 911 42.25 -19.78 0.24
N THR A 912 41.16 -19.80 -0.54
CA THR A 912 39.99 -20.65 -0.34
C THR A 912 40.37 -22.13 -0.38
N ILE A 913 39.87 -22.91 0.59
CA ILE A 913 40.16 -24.35 0.70
C ILE A 913 39.26 -25.13 -0.29
N PRO A 914 39.80 -25.92 -1.22
CA PRO A 914 38.99 -26.76 -2.10
C PRO A 914 38.30 -27.88 -1.30
N HIS A 915 36.98 -27.98 -1.43
CA HIS A 915 36.17 -29.01 -0.76
C HIS A 915 36.12 -30.35 -1.52
N SER A 916 36.70 -30.43 -2.73
CA SER A 916 36.69 -31.61 -3.59
C SER A 916 37.94 -31.68 -4.47
N ILE A 917 37.93 -32.54 -5.50
CA ILE A 917 38.98 -32.59 -6.54
C ILE A 917 38.90 -31.43 -7.55
N PHE A 918 37.83 -30.64 -7.54
CA PHE A 918 37.68 -29.45 -8.38
C PHE A 918 38.40 -28.24 -7.76
N ALA A 919 38.68 -27.24 -8.60
CA ALA A 919 39.26 -25.97 -8.14
C ALA A 919 38.31 -25.26 -7.16
N PRO A 920 38.82 -24.41 -6.24
CA PRO A 920 37.97 -23.68 -5.31
C PRO A 920 36.91 -22.82 -5.98
N GLU A 921 35.81 -22.63 -5.25
CA GLU A 921 34.67 -21.80 -5.61
C GLU A 921 34.41 -20.78 -4.50
N PHE A 922 33.78 -19.66 -4.85
CA PHE A 922 33.42 -18.60 -3.92
C PHE A 922 32.12 -17.92 -4.35
N PHE A 923 31.29 -17.56 -3.38
CA PHE A 923 30.04 -16.85 -3.59
C PHE A 923 30.22 -15.40 -3.12
N PHE A 924 30.09 -14.45 -4.04
CA PHE A 924 30.13 -13.03 -3.73
C PHE A 924 28.72 -12.48 -3.59
N LYS A 925 28.48 -11.68 -2.54
CA LYS A 925 27.28 -10.88 -2.39
C LYS A 925 27.54 -9.50 -3.00
N VAL A 926 26.94 -9.24 -4.15
CA VAL A 926 27.22 -8.06 -4.98
C VAL A 926 26.06 -7.08 -4.88
N LEU A 927 26.37 -5.83 -4.51
CA LEU A 927 25.46 -4.69 -4.51
C LEU A 927 25.71 -3.84 -5.76
N VAL A 928 24.64 -3.39 -6.40
CA VAL A 928 24.65 -2.41 -7.49
C VAL A 928 23.68 -1.30 -7.15
N SER A 929 24.06 -0.03 -7.37
CA SER A 929 23.17 1.13 -7.26
C SER A 929 23.59 2.23 -8.24
N ASN A 930 22.62 2.99 -8.74
CA ASN A 930 22.82 4.16 -9.59
C ASN A 930 22.86 5.50 -8.81
N ARG A 931 22.75 5.46 -7.48
CA ARG A 931 22.61 6.62 -6.59
C ARG A 931 23.75 7.63 -6.74
N GLY A 932 23.41 8.88 -7.05
CA GLY A 932 24.34 10.01 -7.18
C GLY A 932 25.23 9.97 -8.43
N VAL A 933 25.12 8.93 -9.24
CA VAL A 933 25.93 8.67 -10.44
C VAL A 933 25.08 8.82 -11.70
N ASP A 934 23.92 8.13 -11.75
CA ASP A 934 22.88 8.43 -12.72
C ASP A 934 22.05 9.64 -12.26
N LYS A 935 21.53 10.40 -13.23
CA LYS A 935 20.63 11.54 -12.99
C LYS A 935 19.37 11.51 -13.85
N SER A 936 19.14 10.43 -14.61
CA SER A 936 18.01 10.27 -15.53
C SER A 936 16.64 10.11 -14.84
N THR A 937 16.64 9.62 -13.59
CA THR A 937 15.44 9.23 -12.82
C THR A 937 15.52 9.75 -11.39
N TYR A 938 14.38 9.76 -10.67
CA TYR A 938 14.35 9.92 -9.20
C TYR A 938 14.52 8.57 -8.46
N CYS A 939 14.77 7.47 -9.17
CA CYS A 939 14.99 6.16 -8.56
C CYS A 939 16.46 5.92 -8.16
N ASP A 940 16.65 5.55 -6.89
CA ASP A 940 17.79 4.75 -6.42
C ASP A 940 17.47 3.28 -6.75
N TYR A 941 17.97 2.84 -7.90
CA TYR A 941 17.87 1.46 -8.36
C TYR A 941 18.92 0.59 -7.69
N GLN A 942 18.70 0.27 -6.42
CA GLN A 942 19.52 -0.68 -5.66
C GLN A 942 19.13 -2.13 -5.98
N LEU A 943 20.14 -2.96 -6.20
CA LEU A 943 20.04 -4.42 -6.35
C LEU A 943 21.12 -5.09 -5.51
N ILE A 944 20.79 -6.19 -4.83
CA ILE A 944 21.77 -7.07 -4.19
C ILE A 944 21.52 -8.49 -4.70
N PHE A 945 22.53 -9.12 -5.29
CA PHE A 945 22.45 -10.46 -5.86
C PHE A 945 23.67 -11.31 -5.45
N LEU A 946 23.58 -12.62 -5.66
CA LEU A 946 24.71 -13.52 -5.46
C LEU A 946 25.37 -13.84 -6.80
N LEU A 947 26.70 -13.89 -6.80
CA LEU A 947 27.52 -14.25 -7.94
C LEU A 947 28.41 -15.43 -7.54
N HIS A 948 28.21 -16.57 -8.20
CA HIS A 948 29.02 -17.76 -8.01
C HIS A 948 30.23 -17.70 -8.94
N ILE A 949 31.44 -17.77 -8.38
CA ILE A 949 32.69 -17.79 -9.15
C ILE A 949 33.42 -19.10 -8.85
N HIS A 950 33.91 -19.76 -9.90
CA HIS A 950 34.63 -21.02 -9.83
C HIS A 950 36.01 -20.92 -10.50
N GLY A 951 36.90 -21.84 -10.17
CA GLY A 951 38.25 -21.86 -10.76
C GLY A 951 39.20 -20.83 -10.14
N LEU A 952 38.98 -20.43 -8.88
CA LEU A 952 39.88 -19.52 -8.18
C LEU A 952 41.29 -20.15 -8.07
N PRO A 953 42.37 -19.36 -8.23
CA PRO A 953 43.73 -19.86 -8.08
C PRO A 953 44.02 -20.22 -6.63
N LEU A 954 44.70 -21.35 -6.41
CA LEU A 954 45.28 -21.66 -5.10
C LEU A 954 46.48 -20.74 -4.84
N SER A 955 46.65 -20.26 -3.61
CA SER A 955 47.85 -19.48 -3.24
C SER A 955 49.13 -20.29 -3.53
N ALA A 956 50.21 -19.61 -3.91
CA ALA A 956 51.47 -20.29 -4.28
C ALA A 956 52.00 -21.20 -3.15
N LYS A 957 51.78 -20.79 -1.88
CA LYS A 957 52.10 -21.55 -0.66
C LYS A 957 51.31 -22.87 -0.61
N ARG A 958 50.00 -22.83 -0.84
CA ARG A 958 49.09 -24.00 -0.82
C ARG A 958 49.28 -24.90 -2.03
N ALA A 959 49.47 -24.33 -3.22
CA ALA A 959 49.75 -25.07 -4.44
C ALA A 959 51.05 -25.88 -4.33
N LEU A 960 52.12 -25.27 -3.81
CA LEU A 960 53.40 -25.94 -3.54
C LEU A 960 53.23 -27.06 -2.50
N PHE A 961 52.49 -26.82 -1.42
CA PHE A 961 52.21 -27.85 -0.40
C PHE A 961 51.47 -29.07 -0.99
N ILE A 962 50.40 -28.84 -1.77
CA ILE A 962 49.66 -29.92 -2.44
C ILE A 962 50.55 -30.67 -3.43
N LEU A 963 51.43 -29.99 -4.16
CA LEU A 963 52.40 -30.62 -5.05
C LEU A 963 53.42 -31.49 -4.28
N ILE A 964 53.95 -31.01 -3.15
CA ILE A 964 54.87 -31.78 -2.30
C ILE A 964 54.18 -33.01 -1.70
N VAL A 965 52.94 -32.88 -1.21
CA VAL A 965 52.18 -34.00 -0.64
C VAL A 965 51.81 -35.03 -1.71
N SER A 966 51.28 -34.59 -2.85
CA SER A 966 50.89 -35.50 -3.94
C SER A 966 52.09 -36.22 -4.57
N THR A 967 53.21 -35.53 -4.80
CA THR A 967 54.45 -36.20 -5.27
C THR A 967 55.00 -37.17 -4.23
N SER A 968 54.96 -36.83 -2.93
CA SER A 968 55.38 -37.75 -1.85
C SER A 968 54.50 -39.00 -1.77
N VAL A 969 53.18 -38.85 -1.90
CA VAL A 969 52.23 -39.99 -1.92
C VAL A 969 52.44 -40.83 -3.17
N PHE A 970 52.61 -40.22 -4.34
CA PHE A 970 52.84 -40.94 -5.60
C PHE A 970 54.17 -41.72 -5.59
N LEU A 971 55.26 -41.10 -5.10
CA LEU A 971 56.54 -41.77 -4.88
C LEU A 971 56.42 -42.91 -3.86
N SER A 972 55.65 -42.72 -2.78
CA SER A 972 55.39 -43.78 -1.79
C SER A 972 54.59 -44.95 -2.38
N LEU A 973 53.61 -44.68 -3.24
CA LEU A 973 52.86 -45.71 -3.96
C LEU A 973 53.73 -46.45 -4.99
N ILE A 974 54.64 -45.76 -5.68
CA ILE A 974 55.65 -46.39 -6.55
C ILE A 974 56.59 -47.27 -5.73
N PHE A 975 57.09 -46.79 -4.58
CA PHE A 975 57.95 -47.57 -3.71
C PHE A 975 57.24 -48.81 -3.14
N LEU A 976 55.98 -48.65 -2.72
CA LEU A 976 55.12 -49.75 -2.28
C LEU A 976 54.88 -50.76 -3.42
N TYR A 977 54.61 -50.29 -4.64
CA TYR A 977 54.44 -51.15 -5.82
C TYR A 977 55.72 -51.92 -6.15
N ILE A 978 56.89 -51.28 -6.13
CA ILE A 978 58.19 -51.92 -6.33
C ILE A 978 58.46 -52.95 -5.22
N ILE A 979 58.20 -52.61 -3.95
CA ILE A 979 58.31 -53.55 -2.82
C ILE A 979 57.37 -54.74 -2.99
N ILE A 980 56.12 -54.52 -3.41
CA ILE A 980 55.17 -55.60 -3.71
C ILE A 980 55.69 -56.46 -4.86
N CYS A 981 56.15 -55.88 -5.97
CA CYS A 981 56.71 -56.63 -7.10
C CYS A 981 57.98 -57.43 -6.75
N LEU A 982 58.80 -56.97 -5.81
CA LEU A 982 59.98 -57.68 -5.31
C LEU A 982 59.63 -58.76 -4.26
N LEU A 983 58.63 -58.51 -3.41
CA LEU A 983 58.15 -59.47 -2.42
C LEU A 983 57.25 -60.55 -3.03
N LEU A 984 56.47 -60.26 -4.07
CA LEU A 984 55.56 -61.22 -4.70
C LEU A 984 56.25 -62.53 -5.14
N PRO A 985 57.40 -62.55 -5.83
CA PRO A 985 58.10 -63.81 -6.14
C PRO A 985 58.66 -64.51 -4.90
N LEU A 986 59.05 -63.78 -3.84
CA LEU A 986 59.49 -64.36 -2.57
C LEU A 986 58.32 -64.99 -1.78
N VAL A 987 57.16 -64.33 -1.77
CA VAL A 987 55.91 -64.82 -1.16
C VAL A 987 55.41 -66.04 -1.94
N VAL A 988 55.38 -66.01 -3.28
CA VAL A 988 55.03 -67.18 -4.10
C VAL A 988 55.98 -68.36 -3.85
N ARG A 989 57.30 -68.11 -3.72
CA ARG A 989 58.28 -69.15 -3.41
C ARG A 989 58.06 -69.74 -2.00
N SER A 990 57.82 -68.90 -1.01
CA SER A 990 57.49 -69.32 0.37
C SER A 990 56.16 -70.05 0.47
N CYS A 991 55.11 -69.59 -0.24
CA CYS A 991 53.81 -70.27 -0.32
C CYS A 991 53.92 -71.63 -1.02
N ASN A 992 54.75 -71.77 -2.06
CA ASN A 992 55.00 -73.08 -2.67
C ASN A 992 55.75 -74.03 -1.73
N ILE A 993 56.71 -73.53 -0.93
CA ILE A 993 57.40 -74.33 0.10
C ILE A 993 56.43 -74.74 1.22
N LEU A 994 55.56 -73.84 1.68
CA LEU A 994 54.50 -74.13 2.65
C LEU A 994 53.49 -75.14 2.11
N ARG A 995 53.05 -74.99 0.86
CA ARG A 995 52.14 -75.93 0.18
C ARG A 995 52.76 -77.31 0.00
N TRP A 996 54.05 -77.39 -0.28
CA TRP A 996 54.79 -78.66 -0.30
C TRP A 996 54.85 -79.30 1.09
N LYS A 997 55.18 -78.53 2.14
CA LYS A 997 55.16 -79.01 3.54
C LYS A 997 53.78 -79.51 3.99
N ILE A 998 52.72 -78.77 3.68
CA ILE A 998 51.34 -79.17 4.02
C ILE A 998 50.95 -80.44 3.28
N ASN A 999 51.23 -80.53 1.97
CA ASN A 999 50.97 -81.74 1.20
C ASN A 999 51.75 -82.94 1.76
N SER A 1000 53.00 -82.77 2.21
CA SER A 1000 53.81 -83.87 2.79
C SER A 1000 53.33 -84.37 4.16
N ILE A 1001 52.43 -83.65 4.83
CA ILE A 1001 51.80 -84.06 6.10
C ILE A 1001 50.47 -84.79 5.85
N LEU A 1002 49.81 -84.53 4.72
CA LEU A 1002 48.52 -85.12 4.31
C LEU A 1002 48.64 -86.44 3.52
N THR A 1003 49.84 -86.98 3.34
CA THR A 1003 50.10 -88.19 2.52
C THR A 1003 50.62 -89.39 3.31
N THR A 1004 50.35 -89.46 4.62
CA THR A 1004 50.52 -90.65 5.45
C THR A 1004 49.18 -91.02 6.10
N GLU A 1005 48.76 -92.25 5.84
CA GLU A 1005 47.40 -92.79 6.06
C GLU A 1005 46.31 -92.14 5.17
N SER A 1006 45.43 -92.87 4.48
CA SER A 1006 45.23 -94.33 4.42
C SER A 1006 45.07 -94.86 2.98
N TYR A 1007 45.67 -96.01 2.70
CA TYR A 1007 45.26 -96.87 1.59
C TYR A 1007 43.89 -97.48 1.93
N TYR A 1008 43.01 -97.65 0.94
CA TYR A 1008 42.61 -98.98 0.47
C TYR A 1008 41.95 -98.92 -0.91
N THR A 1009 41.81 -100.08 -1.57
CA THR A 1009 41.79 -100.21 -3.04
C THR A 1009 40.62 -101.02 -3.58
N HIS A 1010 40.06 -100.57 -4.71
CA HIS A 1010 39.21 -101.33 -5.66
C HIS A 1010 37.83 -101.79 -5.10
N SER A 1011 36.78 -102.03 -5.89
CA SER A 1011 36.77 -102.64 -7.22
C SER A 1011 35.59 -102.29 -8.15
N THR A 1012 35.89 -102.40 -9.45
CA THR A 1012 35.03 -102.68 -10.63
C THR A 1012 33.49 -102.83 -10.53
N SER A 1013 32.82 -102.00 -11.35
CA SER A 1013 31.99 -102.42 -12.52
C SER A 1013 30.63 -103.13 -12.36
N SER A 1014 29.64 -102.49 -13.01
CA SER A 1014 28.52 -103.06 -13.80
C SER A 1014 27.26 -103.64 -13.13
N ARG A 1015 26.12 -103.40 -13.81
CA ARG A 1015 24.76 -103.98 -13.65
C ARG A 1015 23.96 -103.57 -12.39
N VAL A 1016 22.62 -103.41 -12.44
CA VAL A 1016 21.71 -103.08 -13.57
C VAL A 1016 20.36 -102.56 -13.05
N SER A 1017 19.67 -101.70 -13.82
CA SER A 1017 18.25 -101.27 -13.66
C SER A 1017 17.88 -100.55 -12.34
N SER A 1018 16.73 -99.86 -12.18
CA SER A 1018 15.54 -99.66 -13.04
C SER A 1018 14.89 -98.28 -12.81
N THR A 1019 14.24 -97.68 -13.82
CA THR A 1019 13.08 -96.72 -13.78
C THR A 1019 13.13 -95.48 -12.85
N SER A 1020 12.68 -94.28 -13.21
CA SER A 1020 12.02 -93.70 -14.41
C SER A 1020 12.12 -92.16 -14.32
N GLY A 1021 11.88 -91.34 -15.35
CA GLY A 1021 11.64 -91.60 -16.78
C GLY A 1021 11.40 -90.30 -17.58
N THR A 1022 11.49 -90.38 -18.90
CA THR A 1022 10.59 -89.80 -19.94
C THR A 1022 9.83 -88.46 -19.67
N ASN A 1023 9.70 -87.51 -20.62
CA ASN A 1023 10.02 -87.57 -22.06
C ASN A 1023 10.08 -86.19 -22.77
N ALA A 1024 10.38 -86.29 -24.07
CA ALA A 1024 10.51 -85.26 -25.10
C ALA A 1024 9.42 -84.16 -25.27
N SER A 1025 9.87 -83.06 -25.88
CA SER A 1025 9.27 -82.34 -27.03
C SER A 1025 7.94 -81.54 -26.91
N VAL A 1026 8.04 -80.28 -27.36
CA VAL A 1026 7.15 -79.59 -28.33
C VAL A 1026 5.82 -78.95 -27.87
N SER A 1027 5.69 -77.67 -28.24
CA SER A 1027 4.51 -76.83 -28.50
C SER A 1027 3.41 -76.56 -27.43
N SER A 1028 3.42 -75.30 -26.98
CA SER A 1028 2.37 -74.29 -27.23
C SER A 1028 1.18 -74.07 -26.26
N ARG A 1029 0.79 -72.78 -26.25
CA ARG A 1029 -0.51 -72.15 -25.93
C ARG A 1029 -0.94 -71.93 -24.47
N ASP A 1030 -1.22 -70.64 -24.22
CA ASP A 1030 -2.41 -70.06 -23.56
C ASP A 1030 -2.71 -70.40 -22.09
N SER A 1031 -3.19 -69.46 -21.25
CA SER A 1031 -3.24 -67.98 -21.34
C SER A 1031 -3.62 -67.38 -19.96
N SER A 1032 -3.80 -66.06 -19.88
CA SER A 1032 -4.35 -65.29 -18.73
C SER A 1032 -3.37 -64.99 -17.58
N LYS A 1033 -3.50 -63.90 -16.80
CA LYS A 1033 -4.10 -62.56 -17.00
C LYS A 1033 -3.68 -61.62 -15.83
N VAL A 1034 -3.64 -60.31 -16.08
CA VAL A 1034 -4.08 -59.21 -15.16
C VAL A 1034 -3.30 -58.91 -13.85
N ALA A 1035 -2.60 -57.77 -13.88
CA ALA A 1035 -2.65 -56.61 -12.95
C ALA A 1035 -2.13 -56.62 -11.48
N GLN A 1036 -1.06 -55.84 -11.27
CA GLN A 1036 -1.06 -54.48 -10.65
C GLN A 1036 -1.31 -54.26 -9.12
N LYS A 1037 -0.31 -53.60 -8.48
CA LYS A 1037 -0.36 -52.52 -7.45
C LYS A 1037 -0.59 -52.77 -5.93
N ASN A 1038 0.23 -52.02 -5.16
CA ASN A 1038 -0.08 -51.13 -3.99
C ASN A 1038 0.11 -51.57 -2.50
N LYS A 1039 1.02 -50.81 -1.83
CA LYS A 1039 0.87 -50.03 -0.55
C LYS A 1039 0.77 -50.68 0.86
N ALA A 1040 1.86 -50.49 1.64
CA ALA A 1040 2.03 -49.55 2.79
C ALA A 1040 1.68 -49.90 4.27
N ALA A 1041 2.48 -49.31 5.19
CA ALA A 1041 2.29 -49.00 6.64
C ALA A 1041 2.38 -50.19 7.66
N PRO A 1042 2.54 -49.98 9.01
CA PRO A 1042 2.54 -48.73 9.83
C PRO A 1042 3.70 -48.56 10.88
N GLU A 1043 3.48 -47.75 11.95
CA GLU A 1043 4.40 -47.27 13.05
C GLU A 1043 4.68 -48.27 14.23
N GLU A 1044 5.39 -48.00 15.37
CA GLU A 1044 6.23 -46.87 15.90
C GLU A 1044 7.64 -47.34 16.47
N GLU A 1045 8.17 -47.24 17.71
CA GLU A 1045 7.74 -46.76 19.06
C GLU A 1045 8.90 -46.21 19.98
N MET A 1046 8.65 -45.07 20.67
CA MET A 1046 9.19 -44.49 21.95
C MET A 1046 10.60 -44.76 22.59
N VAL A 1047 11.27 -43.62 22.91
CA VAL A 1047 11.89 -43.18 24.21
C VAL A 1047 13.19 -43.81 24.80
N LYS A 1048 14.19 -42.92 25.06
CA LYS A 1048 14.91 -42.80 26.36
C LYS A 1048 15.58 -41.42 26.56
N LYS A 1049 15.79 -41.03 27.83
CA LYS A 1049 16.37 -39.73 28.26
C LYS A 1049 17.90 -39.77 28.40
N PRO A 1050 18.59 -38.61 28.32
CA PRO A 1050 19.91 -38.41 28.92
C PRO A 1050 19.84 -38.10 30.43
N LEU A 1051 20.98 -38.16 31.10
CA LEU A 1051 21.24 -37.61 32.43
C LEU A 1051 22.71 -37.10 32.46
N THR A 1052 23.00 -36.17 33.39
CA THR A 1052 24.22 -35.33 33.49
C THR A 1052 24.50 -34.45 32.29
#